data_AF-A0A8C5DMI0-F1
#
_entry.id   AF-A0A8C5DMI0-F1
#
_cell.length_a   1.000
_cell.length_b   1.000
_cell.length_c   1.000
_cell.angle_alpha   90.00
_cell.angle_beta   90.00
_cell.angle_gamma   90.00
#
_symmetry.space_group_name_H-M   'P 1'
#
loop_
_entity.id
_entity.type
_entity.pdbx_description
1 polymer ?
#
loop_
_entity_poly.entity_id
_entity_poly.type
_entity_poly.pdbx_seq_one_letter_code
_entity_poly.pdbx_strand_id
1 'polypeptide(L)'
;MKQEELAEPHQYQRELKSKLKKKFQCVSEGVAKAGSPTLLKEIYTELYITEGGGGEVNQEHEVMQIETSSRRSDTAERAITLEELFKAPPGRPRPIRIVMTKGVAGIGKTLLTHKFTVDWAEDKAQQDVHFTFPLTFRELNVLRGRSFSLVGLVDHFFSGSKEARICSFQDFLVLFILDGLDECRLTLDFRSTQTLTDVSESTSVEVLLINLIRGELLPSACLWITTRPAAASQIPPEYVDMVTEVRGFTDPQKEEYFRKRSTDKEQVSRITSHITTCRSLHIMCHIPLFCWITATVLEDILKRREEGEMPRTLTQIYSHYVVLQTKVKMVKFDGRAATDPHWSPQNREMMESLGKLAFEQLQKGKLIFYESDLTECGMDLRAASVCSGVFTQIFIEESSLSNSAVDEALRSPNGHLDLFLRFLLGLSLPTNQRLLQGLLAQTGSDSQTNQRTVKYIKKKLNESLPTEKSINLFHCLNEVNDHSLLEEIQQSMRSGRLSTEELSPAQWSALVFILLSSQEHLEVFDLKSFFPSEEAFLKLLPVINASKKVKLSFCGLSKRSCAALSSVLSSQSSSVKHLDLSNNDLQDSGVKLLCEGLKSPHCKLDYLSLSGCVITEVGGASLAAALSSNSSSVRELDLSYNHPGDSDSGVKLLCEGLKSPHCKLDYLRSVDHIIKSGNWILTASLHHHYNFCHIHLDTNSISRNLRLSDNNRMVTCVKEEELHHDHQDRFDYYQVLCSTGLTGRCYWEVEWNGYVSIAVSYRGISRKGKSYDCWFGSNNQSWILECDSGFYSFRHNNIITRSSCPCGSSGRVGVYVDCPAGCLSFYKVSSDSLTLIHTVCTSFTDTLYPGFGFWSYGSSVSLSPLL
;
A
#
# COMPACT_ATOMS: atom_id res chain seq x y z
N MET A 1 -3.67 -62.67 31.48
CA MET A 1 -3.31 -61.27 31.83
C MET A 1 -1.81 -61.10 31.68
N LYS A 2 -1.36 -60.52 30.57
CA LYS A 2 -0.01 -59.96 30.47
C LYS A 2 -0.15 -58.47 30.80
N GLN A 3 0.59 -57.98 31.77
CA GLN A 3 0.78 -56.55 31.99
C GLN A 3 1.45 -55.99 30.73
N GLU A 4 0.76 -55.14 29.98
CA GLU A 4 1.40 -54.29 28.98
C GLU A 4 2.32 -53.31 29.75
N GLU A 5 3.62 -53.41 29.54
CA GLU A 5 4.60 -52.46 30.07
C GLU A 5 4.28 -51.07 29.50
N LEU A 6 3.79 -50.18 30.36
CA LEU A 6 3.59 -48.76 30.04
C LEU A 6 4.97 -48.12 29.82
N ALA A 7 5.25 -47.65 28.60
CA ALA A 7 6.38 -46.77 28.37
C ALA A 7 6.23 -45.48 29.19
N GLU A 8 7.30 -45.04 29.87
CA GLU A 8 7.28 -43.77 30.58
C GLU A 8 6.98 -42.60 29.61
N PRO A 9 6.16 -41.60 29.98
CA PRO A 9 5.84 -40.45 29.13
C PRO A 9 7.07 -39.75 28.53
N HIS A 10 8.18 -39.72 29.28
CA HIS A 10 9.46 -39.19 28.83
C HIS A 10 10.13 -40.01 27.72
N GLN A 11 9.91 -41.33 27.68
CA GLN A 11 10.41 -42.19 26.61
C GLN A 11 9.64 -41.95 25.32
N TYR A 12 8.31 -41.91 25.39
CA TYR A 12 7.46 -41.60 24.23
C TYR A 12 7.76 -40.20 23.67
N GLN A 13 7.95 -39.20 24.55
CA GLN A 13 8.32 -37.85 24.12
C GLN A 13 9.63 -37.82 23.33
N ARG A 14 10.67 -38.53 23.80
CA ARG A 14 11.96 -38.63 23.09
C ARG A 14 11.82 -39.33 21.73
N GLU A 15 11.03 -40.40 21.66
CA GLU A 15 10.75 -41.09 20.40
C GLU A 15 9.98 -40.22 19.41
N LEU A 16 8.96 -39.50 19.88
CA LEU A 16 8.19 -38.56 19.07
C LEU A 16 9.09 -37.45 18.51
N LYS A 17 9.90 -36.79 19.37
CA LYS A 17 10.86 -35.77 18.95
C LYS A 17 11.82 -36.30 17.88
N SER A 18 12.38 -37.49 18.08
CA SER A 18 13.28 -38.13 17.11
C SER A 18 12.60 -38.41 15.77
N LYS A 19 11.36 -38.91 15.78
CA LYS A 19 10.57 -39.16 14.56
C LYS A 19 10.24 -37.87 13.81
N LEU A 20 9.73 -36.85 14.52
CA LEU A 20 9.35 -35.58 13.92
C LEU A 20 10.57 -34.85 13.35
N LYS A 21 11.70 -34.87 14.07
CA LYS A 21 12.98 -34.36 13.55
C LYS A 21 13.37 -35.06 12.25
N LYS A 22 13.33 -36.39 12.19
CA LYS A 22 13.62 -37.14 10.95
C LYS A 22 12.62 -36.82 9.83
N LYS A 23 11.33 -36.68 10.15
CA LYS A 23 10.26 -36.39 9.16
C LYS A 23 10.42 -35.00 8.54
N PHE A 24 10.81 -33.99 9.33
CA PHE A 24 10.76 -32.58 8.91
C PHE A 24 12.13 -31.89 8.77
N GLN A 25 13.26 -32.51 9.15
CA GLN A 25 14.57 -31.86 9.02
C GLN A 25 15.02 -31.65 7.56
N CYS A 26 14.44 -32.41 6.62
CA CYS A 26 14.76 -32.36 5.21
C CYS A 26 13.58 -31.75 4.45
N VAL A 27 13.86 -30.82 3.54
CA VAL A 27 12.85 -30.28 2.64
C VAL A 27 12.90 -31.06 1.34
N SER A 28 11.77 -31.63 0.92
CA SER A 28 11.63 -32.16 -0.42
C SER A 28 11.49 -31.00 -1.41
N GLU A 29 12.61 -30.53 -1.97
CA GLU A 29 12.66 -29.55 -3.07
C GLU A 29 12.19 -30.16 -4.41
N GLY A 30 11.10 -30.94 -4.40
CA GLY A 30 10.74 -31.84 -5.49
C GLY A 30 11.62 -33.10 -5.50
N VAL A 31 11.92 -33.64 -6.68
CA VAL A 31 12.65 -34.91 -6.81
C VAL A 31 14.09 -34.71 -6.34
N ALA A 32 14.44 -35.25 -5.18
CA ALA A 32 15.78 -35.18 -4.58
C ALA A 32 16.87 -35.55 -5.59
N LYS A 33 17.95 -34.76 -5.69
CA LYS A 33 19.19 -35.20 -6.37
C LYS A 33 19.72 -36.40 -5.59
N ALA A 34 20.14 -37.46 -6.31
CA ALA A 34 20.80 -38.59 -5.68
C ALA A 34 22.02 -38.07 -4.88
N GLY A 35 21.98 -38.21 -3.56
CA GLY A 35 23.16 -38.08 -2.70
C GLY A 35 23.16 -37.02 -1.58
N SER A 36 22.23 -36.06 -1.51
CA SER A 36 22.13 -35.19 -0.31
C SER A 36 20.74 -34.54 -0.16
N PRO A 37 20.03 -34.76 0.96
CA PRO A 37 18.80 -34.04 1.25
C PRO A 37 19.11 -32.61 1.70
N THR A 38 18.44 -31.62 1.12
CA THR A 38 18.56 -30.22 1.53
C THR A 38 18.00 -30.07 2.94
N LEU A 39 18.84 -29.67 3.90
CA LEU A 39 18.42 -29.52 5.30
C LEU A 39 17.61 -28.23 5.46
N LEU A 40 16.47 -28.31 6.14
CA LEU A 40 15.58 -27.18 6.40
C LEU A 40 16.35 -26.00 7.01
N LYS A 41 17.24 -26.28 7.97
CA LYS A 41 18.05 -25.26 8.64
C LYS A 41 18.98 -24.47 7.71
N GLU A 42 19.37 -25.03 6.57
CA GLU A 42 20.32 -24.41 5.64
C GLU A 42 19.62 -23.44 4.69
N ILE A 43 18.37 -23.74 4.32
CA ILE A 43 17.59 -22.95 3.36
C ILE A 43 16.52 -22.07 4.00
N TYR A 44 16.13 -22.35 5.26
CA TYR A 44 15.09 -21.61 5.93
C TYR A 44 15.53 -20.16 6.17
N THR A 45 14.68 -19.25 5.72
CA THR A 45 14.80 -17.81 5.97
C THR A 45 13.58 -17.45 6.81
N GLU A 46 13.81 -16.78 7.94
CA GLU A 46 12.74 -16.43 8.89
C GLU A 46 11.63 -15.67 8.18
N LEU A 47 10.39 -16.07 8.41
CA LEU A 47 9.22 -15.43 7.77
C LEU A 47 8.72 -14.27 8.63
N TYR A 48 8.31 -13.19 7.97
CA TYR A 48 7.69 -12.06 8.66
C TYR A 48 6.22 -12.36 8.98
N ILE A 49 5.90 -12.42 10.28
CA ILE A 49 4.56 -12.73 10.80
C ILE A 49 4.04 -11.54 11.59
N THR A 50 2.80 -11.14 11.32
CA THR A 50 2.12 -10.04 12.02
C THR A 50 0.83 -10.54 12.66
N GLU A 51 0.31 -9.77 13.62
CA GLU A 51 -1.08 -9.96 14.08
C GLU A 51 -2.03 -9.68 12.91
N GLY A 52 -2.97 -10.60 12.67
CA GLY A 52 -3.93 -10.50 11.58
C GLY A 52 -5.15 -9.66 11.99
N GLY A 53 -5.73 -8.94 11.02
CA GLY A 53 -7.02 -8.28 11.23
C GLY A 53 -8.15 -9.28 11.50
N GLY A 54 -9.26 -8.78 12.04
CA GLY A 54 -10.43 -9.57 12.45
C GLY A 54 -10.91 -10.57 11.40
N GLY A 55 -11.60 -11.62 11.84
CA GLY A 55 -12.00 -12.81 11.07
C GLY A 55 -12.95 -12.61 9.89
N GLU A 56 -13.09 -11.39 9.36
CA GLU A 56 -13.81 -11.14 8.12
C GLU A 56 -13.09 -11.79 6.94
N VAL A 57 -13.88 -12.31 5.99
CA VAL A 57 -13.34 -12.86 4.74
C VAL A 57 -12.71 -11.70 3.99
N ASN A 58 -11.38 -11.67 3.92
CA ASN A 58 -10.70 -10.68 3.10
C ASN A 58 -11.06 -10.98 1.63
N GLN A 59 -11.95 -10.17 1.06
CA GLN A 59 -12.36 -10.26 -0.35
C GLN A 59 -11.32 -9.63 -1.29
N GLU A 60 -10.23 -9.06 -0.74
CA GLU A 60 -9.12 -8.53 -1.53
C GLU A 60 -8.48 -9.63 -2.38
N HIS A 61 -8.22 -9.28 -3.64
CA HIS A 61 -7.63 -10.15 -4.66
C HIS A 61 -6.24 -10.68 -4.24
N GLU A 62 -5.92 -11.97 -4.45
CA GLU A 62 -4.63 -12.56 -4.02
C GLU A 62 -3.41 -11.82 -4.59
N VAL A 63 -3.47 -11.37 -5.86
CA VAL A 63 -2.40 -10.57 -6.47
C VAL A 63 -2.24 -9.21 -5.77
N MET A 64 -3.35 -8.59 -5.37
CA MET A 64 -3.31 -7.32 -4.61
C MET A 64 -2.79 -7.55 -3.20
N GLN A 65 -3.11 -8.67 -2.55
CA GLN A 65 -2.55 -9.02 -1.24
C GLN A 65 -1.03 -9.18 -1.31
N ILE A 66 -0.50 -9.82 -2.38
CA ILE A 66 0.95 -9.97 -2.60
C ILE A 66 1.60 -8.63 -2.84
N GLU A 67 1.04 -7.83 -3.75
CA GLU A 67 1.56 -6.50 -4.06
C GLU A 67 1.55 -5.58 -2.84
N THR A 68 0.43 -5.54 -2.13
CA THR A 68 0.25 -4.70 -0.94
C THR A 68 1.14 -5.18 0.22
N SER A 69 1.25 -6.49 0.44
CA SER A 69 2.12 -7.05 1.49
C SER A 69 3.60 -6.83 1.19
N SER A 70 4.00 -6.92 -0.09
CA SER A 70 5.38 -6.64 -0.50
C SER A 70 5.79 -5.18 -0.27
N ARG A 71 4.81 -4.26 -0.24
CA ARG A 71 5.00 -2.82 -0.03
C ARG A 71 4.95 -2.40 1.45
N ARG A 72 4.44 -3.25 2.34
CA ARG A 72 4.18 -2.95 3.77
C ARG A 72 5.33 -3.30 4.72
N SER A 73 6.51 -3.62 4.21
CA SER A 73 7.64 -4.20 4.98
C SER A 73 8.16 -3.35 6.15
N ASP A 74 7.82 -2.06 6.24
CA ASP A 74 8.30 -1.13 7.28
C ASP A 74 7.20 -0.64 8.24
N THR A 75 6.01 -1.22 8.18
CA THR A 75 4.92 -0.78 9.07
C THR A 75 5.19 -1.26 10.49
N ALA A 76 4.93 -0.40 11.48
CA ALA A 76 4.94 -0.69 12.93
C ALA A 76 3.81 -1.67 13.35
N GLU A 77 3.49 -2.67 12.53
CA GLU A 77 2.71 -3.83 12.94
C GLU A 77 3.61 -4.66 13.86
N ARG A 78 3.08 -5.09 15.01
CA ARG A 78 3.84 -5.89 15.96
C ARG A 78 4.22 -7.21 15.28
N ALA A 79 5.49 -7.38 14.97
CA ALA A 79 6.02 -8.66 14.53
C ALA A 79 5.82 -9.67 15.66
N ILE A 80 5.23 -10.82 15.33
CA ILE A 80 5.00 -11.91 16.29
C ILE A 80 6.05 -12.97 16.01
N THR A 81 6.89 -13.25 17.01
CA THR A 81 7.81 -14.39 16.93
C THR A 81 7.07 -15.70 17.19
N LEU A 82 7.64 -16.82 16.76
CA LEU A 82 7.06 -18.15 17.03
C LEU A 82 6.89 -18.43 18.53
N GLU A 83 7.76 -17.87 19.37
CA GLU A 83 7.72 -17.99 20.83
C GLU A 83 6.58 -17.20 21.47
N GLU A 84 6.04 -16.21 20.76
CA GLU A 84 4.94 -15.36 21.22
C GLU A 84 3.57 -15.85 20.75
N LEU A 85 3.49 -16.85 19.86
CA LEU A 85 2.23 -17.31 19.27
C LEU A 85 1.16 -17.70 20.30
N PHE A 86 1.54 -18.28 21.43
CA PHE A 86 0.58 -18.70 22.47
C PHE A 86 0.65 -17.83 23.72
N LYS A 87 1.39 -16.71 23.68
CA LYS A 87 1.52 -15.78 24.81
C LYS A 87 0.48 -14.66 24.67
N ALA A 88 -0.26 -14.40 25.75
CA ALA A 88 -1.26 -13.34 25.75
C ALA A 88 -0.60 -11.97 25.47
N PRO A 89 -1.12 -11.17 24.52
CA PRO A 89 -0.60 -9.84 24.25
C PRO A 89 -0.80 -8.90 25.45
N PRO A 90 0.03 -7.85 25.59
CA PRO A 90 -0.06 -6.91 26.71
C PRO A 90 -1.47 -6.30 26.80
N GLY A 91 -2.16 -6.51 27.94
CA GLY A 91 -3.50 -5.95 28.19
C GLY A 91 -4.69 -6.91 27.99
N ARG A 92 -4.48 -8.15 27.52
CA ARG A 92 -5.51 -9.21 27.56
C ARG A 92 -5.18 -10.26 28.65
N PRO A 93 -6.10 -10.53 29.59
CA PRO A 93 -5.87 -11.49 30.67
C PRO A 93 -6.17 -12.95 30.28
N ARG A 94 -6.73 -13.21 29.08
CA ARG A 94 -7.10 -14.58 28.67
C ARG A 94 -5.93 -15.30 27.97
N PRO A 95 -5.63 -16.56 28.33
CA PRO A 95 -4.63 -17.37 27.64
C PRO A 95 -5.07 -17.67 26.20
N ILE A 96 -4.12 -17.68 25.26
CA ILE A 96 -4.38 -18.01 23.84
C ILE A 96 -4.39 -19.52 23.71
N ARG A 97 -5.52 -20.09 23.29
CA ARG A 97 -5.66 -21.51 23.00
C ARG A 97 -5.54 -21.80 21.51
N ILE A 98 -6.22 -21.00 20.67
CA ILE A 98 -6.29 -21.21 19.22
C ILE A 98 -5.63 -20.05 18.47
N VAL A 99 -4.61 -20.39 17.69
CA VAL A 99 -3.94 -19.49 16.75
C VAL A 99 -4.32 -19.89 15.33
N MET A 100 -4.88 -18.97 14.55
CA MET A 100 -5.11 -19.15 13.12
C MET A 100 -4.14 -18.31 12.31
N THR A 101 -3.27 -18.96 11.54
CA THR A 101 -2.29 -18.30 10.66
C THR A 101 -2.77 -18.30 9.22
N LYS A 102 -3.01 -17.11 8.67
CA LYS A 102 -3.45 -16.88 7.29
C LYS A 102 -2.26 -16.51 6.39
N GLY A 103 -2.41 -16.73 5.09
CA GLY A 103 -1.48 -16.23 4.08
C GLY A 103 -1.74 -16.83 2.70
N VAL A 104 -1.24 -16.16 1.65
CA VAL A 104 -1.44 -16.60 0.25
C VAL A 104 -0.75 -17.94 -0.06
N ALA A 105 -1.05 -18.52 -1.21
CA ALA A 105 -0.43 -19.78 -1.64
C ALA A 105 1.09 -19.63 -1.79
N GLY A 106 1.85 -20.65 -1.39
CA GLY A 106 3.32 -20.67 -1.51
C GLY A 106 4.08 -19.73 -0.54
N ILE A 107 3.38 -18.97 0.32
CA ILE A 107 3.99 -17.98 1.22
C ILE A 107 4.87 -18.60 2.34
N GLY A 108 4.78 -19.92 2.54
CA GLY A 108 5.62 -20.64 3.50
C GLY A 108 4.93 -21.12 4.78
N LYS A 109 3.59 -21.08 4.87
CA LYS A 109 2.83 -21.56 6.05
C LYS A 109 3.21 -22.98 6.50
N THR A 110 3.26 -23.94 5.58
CA THR A 110 3.69 -25.34 5.89
C THR A 110 5.17 -25.42 6.27
N LEU A 111 6.05 -24.64 5.64
CA LEU A 111 7.46 -24.60 6.04
C LEU A 111 7.65 -24.01 7.44
N LEU A 112 6.80 -23.06 7.83
CA LEU A 112 6.78 -22.48 9.17
C LEU A 112 6.41 -23.51 10.24
N THR A 113 5.37 -24.32 10.00
CA THR A 113 4.97 -25.39 10.93
C THR A 113 6.02 -26.50 11.02
N HIS A 114 6.68 -26.84 9.90
CA HIS A 114 7.80 -27.76 9.88
C HIS A 114 8.99 -27.22 10.70
N LYS A 115 9.36 -25.94 10.51
CA LYS A 115 10.45 -25.30 11.24
C LYS A 115 10.20 -25.31 12.74
N PHE A 116 9.01 -24.89 13.16
CA PHE A 116 8.60 -24.94 14.56
C PHE A 116 8.69 -26.36 15.13
N THR A 117 8.20 -27.35 14.40
CA THR A 117 8.21 -28.75 14.84
C THR A 117 9.64 -29.27 15.03
N VAL A 118 10.56 -28.92 14.13
CA VAL A 118 11.99 -29.27 14.24
C VAL A 118 12.62 -28.56 15.44
N ASP A 119 12.37 -27.27 15.63
CA ASP A 119 12.92 -26.51 16.77
C ASP A 119 12.40 -27.04 18.11
N TRP A 120 11.11 -27.38 18.21
CA TRP A 120 10.53 -28.03 19.39
C TRP A 120 11.17 -29.40 19.64
N ALA A 121 11.41 -30.18 18.59
CA ALA A 121 12.09 -31.48 18.70
C ALA A 121 13.58 -31.37 19.09
N GLU A 122 14.19 -30.20 18.89
CA GLU A 122 15.56 -29.86 19.30
C GLU A 122 15.63 -29.05 20.60
N ASP A 123 14.51 -28.91 21.32
CA ASP A 123 14.40 -28.16 22.58
C ASP A 123 14.71 -26.66 22.45
N LYS A 124 14.57 -26.09 21.26
CA LYS A 124 14.80 -24.67 20.94
C LYS A 124 13.56 -23.80 20.99
N ALA A 125 12.36 -24.38 20.89
CA ALA A 125 11.10 -23.64 20.86
C ALA A 125 10.08 -24.23 21.85
N GLN A 126 9.34 -23.32 22.52
CA GLN A 126 8.17 -23.60 23.37
C GLN A 126 8.34 -24.79 24.33
N GLN A 127 9.31 -24.69 25.23
CA GLN A 127 9.68 -25.75 26.17
C GLN A 127 8.55 -26.16 27.15
N ASP A 128 7.55 -25.29 27.34
CA ASP A 128 6.37 -25.56 28.17
C ASP A 128 5.41 -26.60 27.54
N VAL A 129 5.47 -26.79 26.21
CA VAL A 129 4.63 -27.76 25.48
C VAL A 129 5.25 -29.15 25.56
N HIS A 130 4.49 -30.08 26.15
CA HIS A 130 4.95 -31.45 26.40
C HIS A 130 4.90 -32.32 25.15
N PHE A 131 3.87 -32.17 24.31
CA PHE A 131 3.70 -32.95 23.08
C PHE A 131 3.21 -32.06 21.93
N THR A 132 3.76 -32.27 20.74
CA THR A 132 3.34 -31.59 19.51
C THR A 132 2.95 -32.62 18.45
N PHE A 133 1.73 -32.49 17.91
CA PHE A 133 1.17 -33.39 16.91
C PHE A 133 0.80 -32.62 15.63
N PRO A 134 1.69 -32.59 14.62
CA PRO A 134 1.42 -31.94 13.34
C PRO A 134 0.62 -32.86 12.40
N LEU A 135 -0.60 -32.45 12.08
CA LEU A 135 -1.53 -33.14 11.20
C LEU A 135 -1.90 -32.22 10.03
N THR A 136 -1.93 -32.76 8.81
CA THR A 136 -2.43 -32.02 7.64
C THR A 136 -3.91 -32.34 7.42
N PHE A 137 -4.70 -31.38 6.93
CA PHE A 137 -6.07 -31.68 6.52
C PHE A 137 -6.12 -32.67 5.35
N ARG A 138 -5.06 -32.78 4.53
CA ARG A 138 -4.92 -33.84 3.52
C ARG A 138 -4.93 -35.23 4.14
N GLU A 139 -4.10 -35.46 5.16
CA GLU A 139 -4.04 -36.73 5.89
C GLU A 139 -5.39 -37.03 6.56
N LEU A 140 -6.03 -36.02 7.16
CA LEU A 140 -7.34 -36.18 7.83
C LEU A 140 -8.47 -36.50 6.86
N ASN A 141 -8.46 -35.93 5.65
CA ASN A 141 -9.45 -36.23 4.62
C ASN A 141 -9.47 -37.71 4.21
N VAL A 142 -8.32 -38.40 4.24
CA VAL A 142 -8.21 -39.84 3.90
C VAL A 142 -8.94 -40.72 4.92
N LEU A 143 -9.11 -40.23 6.15
CA LEU A 143 -9.79 -40.93 7.24
C LEU A 143 -11.30 -40.70 7.27
N ARG A 144 -11.86 -39.97 6.28
CA ARG A 144 -13.29 -39.73 6.18
C ARG A 144 -14.10 -41.03 6.20
N GLY A 145 -15.17 -41.06 6.99
CA GLY A 145 -16.02 -42.23 7.17
C GLY A 145 -15.46 -43.31 8.11
N ARG A 146 -14.26 -43.11 8.67
CA ARG A 146 -13.74 -43.95 9.76
C ARG A 146 -14.01 -43.28 11.10
N SER A 147 -14.04 -44.10 12.16
CA SER A 147 -14.19 -43.64 13.53
C SER A 147 -12.90 -43.83 14.31
N PHE A 148 -12.54 -42.83 15.11
CA PHE A 148 -11.37 -42.82 15.97
C PHE A 148 -11.73 -42.18 17.31
N SER A 149 -11.05 -42.57 18.38
CA SER A 149 -10.94 -41.70 19.56
C SER A 149 -9.79 -40.70 19.37
N LEU A 150 -9.70 -39.65 20.18
CA LEU A 150 -8.58 -38.70 20.07
C LEU A 150 -7.23 -39.41 20.25
N VAL A 151 -7.17 -40.32 21.22
CA VAL A 151 -5.99 -41.17 21.45
C VAL A 151 -5.72 -42.08 20.26
N GLY A 152 -6.76 -42.73 19.71
CA GLY A 152 -6.63 -43.59 18.54
C GLY A 152 -6.17 -42.85 17.28
N LEU A 153 -6.60 -41.59 17.11
CA LEU A 153 -6.18 -40.75 15.99
C LEU A 153 -4.69 -40.40 16.08
N VAL A 154 -4.21 -40.02 17.28
CA VAL A 154 -2.78 -39.75 17.50
C VAL A 154 -1.94 -41.01 17.32
N ASP A 155 -2.39 -42.14 17.87
CA ASP A 155 -1.71 -43.43 17.73
C ASP A 155 -1.57 -43.84 16.25
N HIS A 156 -2.63 -43.62 15.45
CA HIS A 156 -2.66 -43.93 14.02
C HIS A 156 -1.54 -43.23 13.23
N PHE A 157 -1.22 -41.97 13.54
CA PHE A 157 -0.25 -41.17 12.79
C PHE A 157 1.18 -41.21 13.34
N PHE A 158 1.34 -41.40 14.66
CA PHE A 158 2.63 -41.17 15.33
C PHE A 158 3.23 -42.39 16.02
N SER A 159 2.45 -43.45 16.25
CA SER A 159 2.96 -44.67 16.87
C SER A 159 3.67 -45.57 15.87
N GLY A 160 4.84 -46.08 16.27
CA GLY A 160 5.73 -46.87 15.40
C GLY A 160 6.13 -48.22 15.99
N SER A 161 5.88 -48.46 17.27
CA SER A 161 6.06 -49.73 17.98
C SER A 161 4.80 -50.04 18.78
N LYS A 162 4.53 -51.32 19.05
CA LYS A 162 3.34 -51.74 19.83
C LYS A 162 3.46 -51.44 21.34
N GLU A 163 4.58 -50.89 21.80
CA GLU A 163 4.99 -50.87 23.21
C GLU A 163 4.91 -49.48 23.88
N ALA A 164 4.84 -48.38 23.13
CA ALA A 164 4.78 -47.04 23.71
C ALA A 164 3.48 -46.31 23.32
N ARG A 165 2.54 -46.22 24.27
CA ARG A 165 1.25 -45.52 24.12
C ARG A 165 1.07 -44.48 25.22
N ILE A 166 0.58 -43.29 24.86
CA ILE A 166 0.07 -42.33 25.84
C ILE A 166 -1.37 -42.72 26.17
N CYS A 167 -1.65 -43.02 27.43
CA CYS A 167 -2.99 -43.42 27.89
C CYS A 167 -3.87 -42.24 28.31
N SER A 168 -3.31 -41.06 28.58
CA SER A 168 -4.04 -39.83 28.91
C SER A 168 -3.27 -38.60 28.48
N PHE A 169 -3.96 -37.63 27.86
CA PHE A 169 -3.42 -36.32 27.49
C PHE A 169 -3.76 -35.22 28.50
N GLN A 170 -4.60 -35.52 29.51
CA GLN A 170 -5.19 -34.49 30.38
C GLN A 170 -4.15 -33.79 31.27
N ASP A 171 -3.06 -34.48 31.61
CA ASP A 171 -1.99 -33.96 32.47
C ASP A 171 -0.90 -33.19 31.70
N PHE A 172 -1.03 -33.07 30.38
CA PHE A 172 0.01 -32.53 29.52
C PHE A 172 -0.49 -31.32 28.72
N LEU A 173 0.39 -30.33 28.56
CA LEU A 173 0.16 -29.28 27.57
C LEU A 173 0.46 -29.83 26.18
N VAL A 174 -0.59 -30.08 25.40
CA VAL A 174 -0.51 -30.66 24.05
C VAL A 174 -0.78 -29.58 23.00
N LEU A 175 0.04 -29.55 21.96
CA LEU A 175 -0.15 -28.69 20.80
C LEU A 175 -0.53 -29.53 19.57
N PHE A 176 -1.69 -29.26 18.99
CA PHE A 176 -2.07 -29.77 17.68
C PHE A 176 -1.79 -28.71 16.62
N ILE A 177 -1.00 -29.07 15.61
CA ILE A 177 -0.81 -28.22 14.43
C ILE A 177 -1.68 -28.81 13.32
N LEU A 178 -2.69 -28.06 12.87
CA LEU A 178 -3.62 -28.43 11.81
C LEU A 178 -3.28 -27.62 10.55
N ASP A 179 -2.47 -28.20 9.66
CA ASP A 179 -1.97 -27.53 8.47
C ASP A 179 -2.93 -27.67 7.28
N GLY A 180 -3.26 -26.54 6.63
CA GLY A 180 -4.00 -26.50 5.36
C GLY A 180 -5.53 -26.61 5.48
N LEU A 181 -6.18 -25.80 6.32
CA LEU A 181 -7.65 -25.78 6.42
C LEU A 181 -8.34 -25.46 5.08
N ASP A 182 -7.68 -24.73 4.17
CA ASP A 182 -8.16 -24.53 2.79
C ASP A 182 -8.34 -25.84 2.01
N GLU A 183 -7.77 -26.92 2.50
CA GLU A 183 -7.82 -28.26 1.92
C GLU A 183 -8.79 -29.20 2.65
N CYS A 184 -9.52 -28.68 3.65
CA CYS A 184 -10.51 -29.44 4.40
C CYS A 184 -11.73 -29.80 3.53
N ARG A 185 -12.10 -31.09 3.51
CA ARG A 185 -13.35 -31.59 2.89
C ARG A 185 -14.33 -32.15 3.91
N LEU A 186 -13.98 -32.08 5.19
CA LEU A 186 -14.80 -32.50 6.30
C LEU A 186 -15.90 -31.46 6.53
N THR A 187 -17.14 -31.90 6.75
CA THR A 187 -18.26 -30.98 7.01
C THR A 187 -18.15 -30.48 8.46
N LEU A 188 -17.57 -29.30 8.64
CA LEU A 188 -17.36 -28.68 9.96
C LEU A 188 -18.61 -27.90 10.41
N ASP A 189 -19.67 -28.60 10.84
CA ASP A 189 -20.87 -27.96 11.39
C ASP A 189 -20.72 -27.66 12.89
N PHE A 190 -20.27 -26.45 13.21
CA PHE A 190 -20.09 -25.98 14.58
C PHE A 190 -21.39 -25.70 15.34
N ARG A 191 -22.58 -25.86 14.75
CA ARG A 191 -23.86 -25.61 15.44
C ARG A 191 -24.59 -26.89 15.81
N SER A 192 -24.69 -27.84 14.89
CA SER A 192 -25.51 -29.05 15.09
C SER A 192 -24.72 -30.24 15.65
N THR A 193 -23.38 -30.21 15.59
CA THR A 193 -22.54 -31.33 16.01
C THR A 193 -22.65 -31.63 17.50
N GLN A 194 -22.79 -32.91 17.84
CA GLN A 194 -22.85 -33.41 19.22
C GLN A 194 -21.60 -33.05 20.03
N THR A 195 -21.80 -32.72 21.31
CA THR A 195 -20.70 -32.41 22.23
C THR A 195 -20.00 -33.70 22.65
N LEU A 196 -18.67 -33.71 22.54
CA LEU A 196 -17.83 -34.81 22.96
C LEU A 196 -16.75 -34.30 23.93
N THR A 197 -16.63 -34.95 25.09
CA THR A 197 -15.66 -34.58 26.13
C THR A 197 -14.67 -35.70 26.47
N ASP A 198 -15.03 -36.97 26.24
CA ASP A 198 -14.15 -38.11 26.50
C ASP A 198 -13.18 -38.36 25.33
N VAL A 199 -11.88 -38.33 25.63
CA VAL A 199 -10.78 -38.58 24.68
C VAL A 199 -10.70 -40.03 24.21
N SER A 200 -11.36 -40.96 24.91
CA SER A 200 -11.38 -42.40 24.62
C SER A 200 -12.57 -42.83 23.75
N GLU A 201 -13.61 -42.00 23.66
CA GLU A 201 -14.79 -42.31 22.85
C GLU A 201 -14.48 -42.22 21.35
N SER A 202 -14.90 -43.23 20.60
CA SER A 202 -14.68 -43.27 19.15
C SER A 202 -15.82 -42.61 18.40
N THR A 203 -15.49 -41.61 17.58
CA THR A 203 -16.45 -40.91 16.72
C THR A 203 -15.80 -40.56 15.37
N SER A 204 -16.53 -39.92 14.47
CA SER A 204 -15.97 -39.52 13.19
C SER A 204 -14.93 -38.40 13.36
N VAL A 205 -13.99 -38.31 12.41
CA VAL A 205 -12.92 -37.30 12.46
C VAL A 205 -13.48 -35.88 12.47
N GLU A 206 -14.62 -35.63 11.81
CA GLU A 206 -15.26 -34.31 11.81
C GLU A 206 -15.73 -33.91 13.21
N VAL A 207 -16.38 -34.84 13.92
CA VAL A 207 -16.87 -34.61 15.29
C VAL A 207 -15.72 -34.40 16.27
N LEU A 208 -14.62 -35.15 16.13
CA LEU A 208 -13.40 -34.95 16.93
C LEU A 208 -12.83 -33.54 16.75
N LEU A 209 -12.62 -33.10 15.51
CA LEU A 209 -12.04 -31.79 15.21
C LEU A 209 -12.92 -30.64 15.69
N ILE A 210 -14.24 -30.73 15.48
CA ILE A 210 -15.19 -29.70 15.93
C ILE A 210 -15.13 -29.55 17.45
N ASN A 211 -15.16 -30.66 18.20
CA ASN A 211 -15.12 -30.59 19.66
C ASN A 211 -13.74 -30.18 20.19
N LEU A 212 -12.66 -30.52 19.50
CA LEU A 212 -11.31 -30.04 19.82
C LEU A 212 -11.22 -28.52 19.59
N ILE A 213 -11.78 -27.99 18.50
CA ILE A 213 -11.79 -26.54 18.23
C ILE A 213 -12.70 -25.79 19.21
N ARG A 214 -13.90 -26.32 19.52
CA ARG A 214 -14.79 -25.75 20.54
C ARG A 214 -14.16 -25.70 21.94
N GLY A 215 -13.18 -26.58 22.21
CA GLY A 215 -12.58 -26.71 23.53
C GLY A 215 -13.35 -27.62 24.48
N GLU A 216 -14.34 -28.37 23.97
CA GLU A 216 -15.09 -29.38 24.72
C GLU A 216 -14.27 -30.68 24.86
N LEU A 217 -13.50 -31.02 23.81
CA LEU A 217 -12.59 -32.16 23.80
C LEU A 217 -11.16 -31.67 24.06
N LEU A 218 -10.55 -32.16 25.13
CA LEU A 218 -9.22 -31.76 25.61
C LEU A 218 -9.04 -30.22 25.71
N PRO A 219 -9.71 -29.57 26.68
CA PRO A 219 -9.71 -28.11 26.82
C PRO A 219 -8.31 -27.51 27.01
N SER A 220 -7.39 -28.25 27.64
CA SER A 220 -6.00 -27.84 27.88
C SER A 220 -5.13 -27.80 26.63
N ALA A 221 -5.57 -28.37 25.49
CA ALA A 221 -4.78 -28.39 24.27
C ALA A 221 -4.75 -27.02 23.57
N CYS A 222 -3.56 -26.65 23.10
CA CYS A 222 -3.36 -25.54 22.17
C CYS A 222 -3.55 -26.02 20.73
N LEU A 223 -4.10 -25.17 19.86
CA LEU A 223 -4.26 -25.45 18.44
C LEU A 223 -3.59 -24.36 17.60
N TRP A 224 -2.82 -24.79 16.61
CA TRP A 224 -2.29 -23.92 15.56
C TRP A 224 -2.85 -24.34 14.21
N ILE A 225 -3.68 -23.51 13.60
CA ILE A 225 -4.37 -23.79 12.34
C ILE A 225 -3.79 -22.90 11.24
N THR A 226 -3.34 -23.47 10.11
CA THR A 226 -2.90 -22.67 8.96
C THR A 226 -3.95 -22.71 7.84
N THR A 227 -4.12 -21.60 7.12
CA THR A 227 -5.12 -21.52 6.04
C THR A 227 -4.85 -20.40 5.03
N ARG A 228 -5.53 -20.44 3.88
CA ARG A 228 -5.66 -19.28 2.99
C ARG A 228 -6.76 -18.34 3.52
N PRO A 229 -6.66 -17.02 3.30
CA PRO A 229 -7.67 -16.06 3.77
C PRO A 229 -9.11 -16.43 3.40
N ALA A 230 -9.33 -16.92 2.16
CA ALA A 230 -10.65 -17.30 1.66
C ALA A 230 -11.30 -18.49 2.40
N ALA A 231 -10.49 -19.36 3.02
CA ALA A 231 -10.98 -20.54 3.75
C ALA A 231 -11.05 -20.32 5.27
N ALA A 232 -10.62 -19.16 5.77
CA ALA A 232 -10.63 -18.86 7.20
C ALA A 232 -12.04 -18.88 7.80
N SER A 233 -13.07 -18.53 7.02
CA SER A 233 -14.47 -18.53 7.45
C SER A 233 -15.08 -19.91 7.68
N GLN A 234 -14.37 -20.99 7.33
CA GLN A 234 -14.80 -22.35 7.68
C GLN A 234 -14.85 -22.56 9.21
N ILE A 235 -14.06 -21.81 9.97
CA ILE A 235 -14.11 -21.81 11.43
C ILE A 235 -14.69 -20.47 11.89
N PRO A 236 -15.77 -20.47 12.69
CA PRO A 236 -16.34 -19.23 13.20
C PRO A 236 -15.34 -18.43 14.05
N PRO A 237 -15.29 -17.09 13.91
CA PRO A 237 -14.29 -16.25 14.56
C PRO A 237 -14.36 -16.28 16.09
N GLU A 238 -15.51 -16.63 16.68
CA GLU A 238 -15.69 -16.79 18.12
C GLU A 238 -14.84 -17.91 18.74
N TYR A 239 -14.38 -18.88 17.94
CA TYR A 239 -13.50 -19.96 18.39
C TYR A 239 -12.01 -19.67 18.21
N VAL A 240 -11.64 -18.53 17.62
CA VAL A 240 -10.24 -18.19 17.32
C VAL A 240 -9.78 -17.06 18.24
N ASP A 241 -8.84 -17.36 19.14
CA ASP A 241 -8.33 -16.38 20.11
C ASP A 241 -7.40 -15.35 19.46
N MET A 242 -6.57 -15.82 18.52
CA MET A 242 -5.62 -14.98 17.80
C MET A 242 -5.55 -15.36 16.32
N VAL A 243 -5.56 -14.33 15.46
CA VAL A 243 -5.27 -14.46 14.04
C VAL A 243 -3.88 -13.90 13.79
N THR A 244 -3.05 -14.61 13.04
CA THR A 244 -1.76 -14.12 12.55
C THR A 244 -1.70 -14.23 11.03
N GLU A 245 -0.84 -13.43 10.40
CA GLU A 245 -0.68 -13.41 8.96
C GLU A 245 0.80 -13.55 8.57
N VAL A 246 1.11 -14.49 7.69
CA VAL A 246 2.45 -14.62 7.09
C VAL A 246 2.52 -13.67 5.90
N ARG A 247 3.36 -12.65 6.00
CA ARG A 247 3.49 -11.62 4.96
C ARG A 247 4.37 -12.06 3.80
N GLY A 248 5.41 -12.88 4.02
CA GLY A 248 6.37 -13.27 2.98
C GLY A 248 7.77 -12.71 3.23
N PHE A 249 8.61 -12.66 2.19
CA PHE A 249 9.96 -12.11 2.27
C PHE A 249 9.99 -10.60 2.02
N THR A 250 10.57 -9.89 2.98
CA THR A 250 11.09 -8.52 2.81
C THR A 250 12.32 -8.52 1.91
N ASP A 251 12.71 -7.35 1.38
CA ASP A 251 13.88 -7.27 0.49
C ASP A 251 15.18 -7.80 1.13
N PRO A 252 15.49 -7.52 2.41
CA PRO A 252 16.62 -8.16 3.08
C PRO A 252 16.51 -9.69 3.16
N GLN A 253 15.32 -10.22 3.40
CA GLN A 253 15.07 -11.67 3.45
C GLN A 253 15.19 -12.32 2.07
N LYS A 254 14.80 -11.63 0.99
CA LYS A 254 15.02 -12.11 -0.39
C LYS A 254 16.51 -12.31 -0.64
N GLU A 255 17.32 -11.30 -0.31
CA GLU A 255 18.78 -11.38 -0.46
C GLU A 255 19.37 -12.50 0.41
N GLU A 256 18.89 -12.65 1.64
CA GLU A 256 19.30 -13.73 2.53
C GLU A 256 19.00 -15.12 1.96
N TYR A 257 17.80 -15.31 1.43
CA TYR A 257 17.39 -16.55 0.82
C TYR A 257 18.30 -16.94 -0.35
N PHE A 258 18.56 -16.03 -1.30
CA PHE A 258 19.44 -16.33 -2.44
C PHE A 258 20.88 -16.59 -2.01
N ARG A 259 21.37 -15.90 -0.97
CA ARG A 259 22.71 -16.10 -0.41
C ARG A 259 22.87 -17.44 0.30
N LYS A 260 21.85 -17.90 1.02
CA LYS A 260 21.85 -19.22 1.69
C LYS A 260 21.81 -20.37 0.68
N ARG A 261 21.17 -20.17 -0.46
CA ARG A 261 20.95 -21.20 -1.47
C ARG A 261 22.21 -21.61 -2.25
N SER A 262 23.14 -20.68 -2.50
CA SER A 262 24.35 -20.97 -3.29
C SER A 262 25.59 -20.38 -2.63
N THR A 263 26.69 -21.16 -2.64
CA THR A 263 28.00 -20.70 -2.17
C THR A 263 28.73 -19.82 -3.20
N ASP A 264 28.25 -19.77 -4.44
CA ASP A 264 28.81 -18.96 -5.52
C ASP A 264 28.31 -17.50 -5.42
N LYS A 265 29.16 -16.64 -4.86
CA LYS A 265 28.84 -15.21 -4.67
C LYS A 265 28.61 -14.45 -5.97
N GLU A 266 29.27 -14.82 -7.07
CA GLU A 266 29.10 -14.15 -8.36
C GLU A 266 27.72 -14.50 -8.93
N GLN A 267 27.36 -15.78 -8.89
CA GLN A 267 26.06 -16.26 -9.34
C GLN A 267 24.91 -15.60 -8.54
N VAL A 268 25.02 -15.56 -7.20
CA VAL A 268 24.02 -14.92 -6.33
C VAL A 268 23.89 -13.43 -6.65
N SER A 269 25.01 -12.72 -6.86
CA SER A 269 25.01 -11.31 -7.22
C SER A 269 24.29 -11.06 -8.56
N ARG A 270 24.57 -11.88 -9.58
CA ARG A 270 23.92 -11.80 -10.90
C ARG A 270 22.41 -12.08 -10.81
N ILE A 271 22.00 -13.12 -10.08
CA ILE A 271 20.58 -13.45 -9.88
C ILE A 271 19.86 -12.31 -9.15
N THR A 272 20.43 -11.83 -8.05
CA THR A 272 19.82 -10.77 -7.23
C THR A 272 19.70 -9.48 -8.05
N SER A 273 20.76 -9.09 -8.77
CA SER A 273 20.75 -7.94 -9.67
C SER A 273 19.67 -8.07 -10.76
N HIS A 274 19.56 -9.22 -11.41
CA HIS A 274 18.51 -9.46 -12.42
C HIS A 274 17.09 -9.37 -11.82
N ILE A 275 16.87 -9.92 -10.63
CA ILE A 275 15.57 -9.86 -9.96
C ILE A 275 15.23 -8.42 -9.57
N THR A 276 16.18 -7.67 -9.00
CA THR A 276 15.96 -6.26 -8.62
C THR A 276 15.69 -5.35 -9.82
N THR A 277 16.30 -5.63 -10.97
CA THR A 277 16.04 -4.88 -12.22
C THR A 277 14.71 -5.28 -12.88
N CYS A 278 14.25 -6.52 -12.68
CA CYS A 278 12.99 -7.03 -13.21
C CYS A 278 11.86 -6.93 -12.19
N ARG A 279 11.14 -5.80 -12.21
CA ARG A 279 10.06 -5.48 -11.26
C ARG A 279 9.02 -6.59 -11.05
N SER A 280 8.55 -7.23 -12.12
CA SER A 280 7.60 -8.34 -12.04
C SER A 280 8.17 -9.54 -11.26
N LEU A 281 9.46 -9.86 -11.43
CA LEU A 281 10.13 -10.91 -10.66
C LEU A 281 10.35 -10.47 -9.21
N HIS A 282 10.76 -9.22 -9.00
CA HIS A 282 11.00 -8.65 -7.67
C HIS A 282 9.76 -8.74 -6.76
N ILE A 283 8.60 -8.35 -7.29
CA ILE A 283 7.31 -8.40 -6.59
C ILE A 283 6.95 -9.85 -6.26
N MET A 284 7.09 -10.75 -7.23
CA MET A 284 6.70 -12.15 -7.07
C MET A 284 7.62 -12.91 -6.12
N CYS A 285 8.91 -12.54 -6.05
CA CYS A 285 9.87 -13.04 -5.06
C CYS A 285 9.57 -12.56 -3.63
N HIS A 286 8.49 -11.82 -3.39
CA HIS A 286 7.92 -11.70 -2.04
C HIS A 286 7.42 -13.06 -1.52
N ILE A 287 6.98 -13.95 -2.41
CA ILE A 287 6.55 -15.30 -2.07
C ILE A 287 7.77 -16.25 -2.14
N PRO A 288 8.12 -16.95 -1.05
CA PRO A 288 9.27 -17.87 -1.01
C PRO A 288 9.26 -18.95 -2.09
N LEU A 289 8.09 -19.51 -2.43
CA LEU A 289 7.97 -20.48 -3.52
C LEU A 289 8.45 -19.90 -4.86
N PHE A 290 8.15 -18.64 -5.15
CA PHE A 290 8.61 -17.99 -6.37
C PHE A 290 10.11 -17.68 -6.33
N CYS A 291 10.68 -17.34 -5.16
CA CYS A 291 12.15 -17.27 -5.02
C CYS A 291 12.80 -18.60 -5.39
N TRP A 292 12.23 -19.71 -4.93
CA TRP A 292 12.74 -21.04 -5.22
C TRP A 292 12.64 -21.41 -6.71
N ILE A 293 11.49 -21.16 -7.35
CA ILE A 293 11.30 -21.39 -8.80
C ILE A 293 12.29 -20.53 -9.60
N THR A 294 12.33 -19.22 -9.33
CA THR A 294 13.19 -18.27 -10.02
C THR A 294 14.66 -18.62 -9.86
N ALA A 295 15.12 -18.91 -8.64
CA ALA A 295 16.50 -19.34 -8.41
C ALA A 295 16.84 -20.60 -9.20
N THR A 296 15.97 -21.61 -9.16
CA THR A 296 16.18 -22.88 -9.87
C THR A 296 16.34 -22.66 -11.38
N VAL A 297 15.50 -21.82 -11.97
CA VAL A 297 15.56 -21.49 -13.41
C VAL A 297 16.82 -20.71 -13.75
N LEU A 298 17.07 -19.61 -13.03
CA LEU A 298 18.19 -18.73 -13.35
C LEU A 298 19.54 -19.42 -13.10
N GLU A 299 19.65 -20.25 -12.07
CA GLU A 299 20.85 -21.06 -11.84
C GLU A 299 21.14 -22.04 -12.97
N ASP A 300 20.13 -22.72 -13.51
CA ASP A 300 20.30 -23.65 -14.62
C ASP A 300 20.73 -22.92 -15.91
N ILE A 301 20.09 -21.78 -16.23
CA ILE A 301 20.45 -20.96 -17.39
C ILE A 301 21.91 -20.47 -17.28
N LEU A 302 22.30 -19.97 -16.11
CA LEU A 302 23.68 -19.51 -15.86
C LEU A 302 24.70 -20.65 -15.96
N LYS A 303 24.34 -21.86 -15.52
CA LYS A 303 25.21 -23.05 -15.62
C LYS A 303 25.39 -23.51 -17.07
N ARG A 304 24.36 -23.42 -17.90
CA ARG A 304 24.42 -23.83 -19.32
C ARG A 304 25.22 -22.88 -20.21
N ARG A 305 25.54 -21.66 -19.74
CA ARG A 305 26.17 -20.59 -20.54
C ARG A 305 25.43 -20.35 -21.87
N GLU A 306 24.11 -20.48 -21.88
CA GLU A 306 23.30 -20.12 -23.05
C GLU A 306 23.42 -18.60 -23.25
N GLU A 307 23.85 -18.14 -24.43
CA GLU A 307 23.97 -16.72 -24.82
C GLU A 307 22.60 -16.01 -24.99
N GLY A 308 21.55 -16.55 -24.37
CA GLY A 308 20.20 -16.01 -24.41
C GLY A 308 19.94 -14.94 -23.35
N GLU A 309 18.92 -14.12 -23.59
CA GLU A 309 18.44 -13.16 -22.60
C GLU A 309 17.80 -13.88 -21.40
N MET A 310 18.13 -13.45 -20.18
CA MET A 310 17.54 -14.03 -18.97
C MET A 310 16.03 -13.75 -18.92
N PRO A 311 15.21 -14.72 -18.48
CA PRO A 311 13.76 -14.56 -18.40
C PRO A 311 13.38 -13.41 -17.48
N ARG A 312 12.48 -12.53 -17.96
CA ARG A 312 12.02 -11.31 -17.26
C ARG A 312 10.56 -11.38 -16.82
N THR A 313 9.75 -12.22 -17.46
CA THR A 313 8.31 -12.36 -17.16
C THR A 313 8.00 -13.64 -16.38
N LEU A 314 6.83 -13.69 -15.74
CA LEU A 314 6.41 -14.91 -15.03
C LEU A 314 6.24 -16.08 -16.00
N THR A 315 5.66 -15.83 -17.17
CA THR A 315 5.45 -16.88 -18.16
C THR A 315 6.75 -17.48 -18.64
N GLN A 316 7.79 -16.66 -18.84
CA GLN A 316 9.11 -17.14 -19.20
C GLN A 316 9.71 -18.01 -18.09
N ILE A 317 9.73 -17.53 -16.83
CA ILE A 317 10.25 -18.29 -15.69
C ILE A 317 9.54 -19.65 -15.57
N TYR A 318 8.21 -19.66 -15.64
CA TYR A 318 7.43 -20.89 -15.56
C TYR A 318 7.69 -21.81 -16.75
N SER A 319 7.75 -21.29 -17.98
CA SER A 319 8.06 -22.09 -19.18
C SER A 319 9.42 -22.77 -19.07
N HIS A 320 10.44 -22.05 -18.61
CA HIS A 320 11.75 -22.64 -18.36
C HIS A 320 11.70 -23.70 -17.25
N TYR A 321 10.99 -23.42 -16.16
CA TYR A 321 10.85 -24.40 -15.08
C TYR A 321 10.10 -25.66 -15.55
N VAL A 322 9.05 -25.55 -16.40
CA VAL A 322 8.36 -26.70 -17.03
C VAL A 322 9.37 -27.57 -17.76
N VAL A 323 10.15 -26.96 -18.65
CA VAL A 323 11.17 -27.67 -19.42
C VAL A 323 12.20 -28.34 -18.50
N LEU A 324 12.61 -27.66 -17.43
CA LEU A 324 13.56 -28.21 -16.47
C LEU A 324 13.02 -29.43 -15.74
N GLN A 325 11.78 -29.38 -15.28
CA GLN A 325 11.16 -30.50 -14.59
C GLN A 325 10.95 -31.70 -15.49
N THR A 326 10.55 -31.48 -16.74
CA THR A 326 10.43 -32.55 -17.73
C THR A 326 11.79 -33.21 -17.98
N LYS A 327 12.87 -32.43 -18.12
CA LYS A 327 14.24 -32.96 -18.25
C LYS A 327 14.66 -33.78 -17.03
N VAL A 328 14.38 -33.29 -15.81
CA VAL A 328 14.70 -33.99 -14.56
C VAL A 328 13.95 -35.33 -14.47
N LYS A 329 12.66 -35.35 -14.84
CA LYS A 329 11.86 -36.57 -14.88
C LYS A 329 12.48 -37.62 -15.81
N MET A 330 12.88 -37.23 -17.02
CA MET A 330 13.45 -38.16 -18.00
C MET A 330 14.76 -38.80 -17.54
N VAL A 331 15.66 -37.99 -16.97
CA VAL A 331 16.96 -38.48 -16.50
C VAL A 331 16.80 -39.42 -15.29
N LYS A 332 15.87 -39.11 -14.37
CA LYS A 332 15.75 -39.85 -13.11
C LYS A 332 14.87 -41.09 -13.17
N PHE A 333 13.81 -41.08 -13.98
CA PHE A 333 12.80 -42.13 -13.98
C PHE A 333 12.75 -42.91 -15.30
N ASP A 334 13.03 -42.26 -16.43
CA ASP A 334 12.96 -42.92 -17.74
C ASP A 334 14.30 -43.57 -18.14
N GLY A 335 15.38 -43.35 -17.36
CA GLY A 335 16.72 -43.87 -17.65
C GLY A 335 17.36 -43.28 -18.92
N ARG A 336 16.82 -42.15 -19.40
CA ARG A 336 17.19 -41.50 -20.67
C ARG A 336 18.29 -40.46 -20.50
N ALA A 337 19.03 -40.18 -21.57
CA ALA A 337 20.12 -39.21 -21.52
C ALA A 337 19.55 -37.78 -21.48
N ALA A 338 20.25 -36.86 -20.79
CA ALA A 338 19.85 -35.45 -20.71
C ALA A 338 19.83 -34.73 -22.08
N THR A 339 20.38 -35.36 -23.12
CA THR A 339 20.43 -34.92 -24.51
C THR A 339 19.21 -35.33 -25.34
N ASP A 340 18.35 -36.22 -24.83
CA ASP A 340 17.17 -36.68 -25.56
C ASP A 340 16.10 -35.58 -25.67
N PRO A 341 15.22 -35.61 -26.70
CA PRO A 341 14.11 -34.68 -26.81
C PRO A 341 13.23 -34.74 -25.56
N HIS A 342 13.17 -33.62 -24.83
CA HIS A 342 12.48 -33.57 -23.53
C HIS A 342 10.96 -33.81 -23.64
N TRP A 343 10.36 -33.59 -24.81
CA TRP A 343 8.96 -33.90 -25.10
C TRP A 343 8.80 -35.29 -25.72
N SER A 344 8.76 -36.34 -24.89
CA SER A 344 8.30 -37.66 -25.32
C SER A 344 6.77 -37.67 -25.52
N PRO A 345 6.19 -38.56 -26.35
CA PRO A 345 4.74 -38.68 -26.50
C PRO A 345 4.02 -38.86 -25.16
N GLN A 346 4.59 -39.67 -24.27
CA GLN A 346 4.07 -39.94 -22.92
C GLN A 346 4.09 -38.68 -22.04
N ASN A 347 5.16 -37.89 -22.09
CA ASN A 347 5.23 -36.64 -21.32
C ASN A 347 4.27 -35.59 -21.88
N ARG A 348 4.05 -35.55 -23.20
CA ARG A 348 3.06 -34.66 -23.83
C ARG A 348 1.65 -34.98 -23.37
N GLU A 349 1.23 -36.24 -23.49
CA GLU A 349 -0.12 -36.71 -23.10
C GLU A 349 -0.41 -36.45 -21.62
N MET A 350 0.58 -36.70 -20.75
CA MET A 350 0.48 -36.40 -19.33
C MET A 350 0.29 -34.89 -19.06
N MET A 351 1.07 -34.04 -19.73
CA MET A 351 0.95 -32.58 -19.56
C MET A 351 -0.38 -32.04 -20.09
N GLU A 352 -0.89 -32.58 -21.21
CA GLU A 352 -2.21 -32.26 -21.75
C GLU A 352 -3.32 -32.63 -20.76
N SER A 353 -3.24 -33.83 -20.17
CA SER A 353 -4.21 -34.33 -19.20
C SER A 353 -4.23 -33.48 -17.91
N LEU A 354 -3.04 -33.15 -17.38
CA LEU A 354 -2.91 -32.27 -16.22
C LEU A 354 -3.43 -30.86 -16.50
N GLY A 355 -3.11 -30.32 -17.68
CA GLY A 355 -3.57 -29.02 -18.10
C GLY A 355 -5.09 -28.93 -18.22
N LYS A 356 -5.71 -29.93 -18.83
CA LYS A 356 -7.17 -30.05 -18.94
C LYS A 356 -7.83 -30.10 -17.56
N LEU A 357 -7.36 -30.99 -16.68
CA LEU A 357 -7.88 -31.09 -15.31
C LEU A 357 -7.80 -29.74 -14.59
N ALA A 358 -6.63 -29.09 -14.66
CA ALA A 358 -6.42 -27.81 -14.01
C ALA A 358 -7.36 -26.72 -14.51
N PHE A 359 -7.56 -26.63 -15.83
CA PHE A 359 -8.44 -25.64 -16.42
C PHE A 359 -9.90 -25.84 -16.02
N GLU A 360 -10.41 -27.07 -16.13
CA GLU A 360 -11.80 -27.39 -15.76
C GLU A 360 -12.08 -27.13 -14.28
N GLN A 361 -11.11 -27.42 -13.41
CA GLN A 361 -11.24 -27.17 -11.98
C GLN A 361 -11.12 -25.69 -11.64
N LEU A 362 -10.25 -24.94 -12.34
CA LEU A 362 -10.14 -23.49 -12.21
C LEU A 362 -11.46 -22.79 -12.57
N GLN A 363 -12.13 -23.22 -13.65
CA GLN A 363 -13.46 -22.72 -14.02
C GLN A 363 -14.52 -23.00 -12.94
N LYS A 364 -14.37 -24.12 -12.22
CA LYS A 364 -15.24 -24.49 -11.08
C LYS A 364 -14.82 -23.81 -9.77
N GLY A 365 -13.76 -22.98 -9.77
CA GLY A 365 -13.19 -22.36 -8.57
C GLY A 365 -12.50 -23.35 -7.61
N LYS A 366 -12.16 -24.57 -8.08
CA LYS A 366 -11.53 -25.63 -7.30
C LYS A 366 -10.02 -25.65 -7.56
N LEU A 367 -9.22 -25.44 -6.51
CA LEU A 367 -7.76 -25.30 -6.61
C LEU A 367 -6.98 -26.52 -6.07
N ILE A 368 -7.69 -27.58 -5.66
CA ILE A 368 -7.10 -28.77 -5.02
C ILE A 368 -7.60 -30.00 -5.75
N PHE A 369 -6.65 -30.83 -6.20
CA PHE A 369 -6.87 -32.05 -6.95
C PHE A 369 -6.54 -33.27 -6.08
N TYR A 370 -7.32 -34.33 -6.23
CA TYR A 370 -7.18 -35.57 -5.48
C TYR A 370 -7.02 -36.73 -6.46
N GLU A 371 -6.59 -37.88 -5.93
CA GLU A 371 -6.41 -39.11 -6.70
C GLU A 371 -7.63 -39.45 -7.58
N SER A 372 -8.85 -39.29 -7.07
CA SER A 372 -10.08 -39.46 -7.86
C SER A 372 -10.13 -38.55 -9.09
N ASP A 373 -9.76 -37.28 -8.94
CA ASP A 373 -9.77 -36.27 -10.01
C ASP A 373 -8.69 -36.60 -11.06
N LEU A 374 -7.54 -37.13 -10.60
CA LEU A 374 -6.45 -37.58 -11.49
C LEU A 374 -6.83 -38.84 -12.26
N THR A 375 -7.52 -39.79 -11.61
CA THR A 375 -7.97 -41.04 -12.24
C THR A 375 -9.13 -40.82 -13.21
N GLU A 376 -10.04 -39.88 -12.93
CA GLU A 376 -11.14 -39.51 -13.83
C GLU A 376 -10.64 -38.91 -15.14
N CYS A 377 -9.48 -38.22 -15.10
CA CYS A 377 -8.77 -37.74 -16.28
C CYS A 377 -7.89 -38.79 -16.97
N GLY A 378 -7.93 -40.07 -16.53
CA GLY A 378 -7.21 -41.17 -17.18
C GLY A 378 -5.71 -41.24 -16.88
N MET A 379 -5.21 -40.59 -15.82
CA MET A 379 -3.77 -40.54 -15.52
C MET A 379 -3.29 -41.68 -14.61
N ASP A 380 -2.07 -42.18 -14.87
CA ASP A 380 -1.37 -43.07 -13.95
C ASP A 380 -0.85 -42.29 -12.72
N LEU A 381 -1.28 -42.72 -11.53
CA LEU A 381 -0.95 -42.12 -10.24
C LEU A 381 0.55 -42.14 -9.94
N ARG A 382 1.29 -43.14 -10.43
CA ARG A 382 2.76 -43.15 -10.30
C ARG A 382 3.41 -42.06 -11.15
N ALA A 383 2.93 -41.85 -12.38
CA ALA A 383 3.40 -40.76 -13.24
C ALA A 383 3.03 -39.38 -12.68
N ALA A 384 1.82 -39.23 -12.12
CA ALA A 384 1.34 -37.98 -11.51
C ALA A 384 2.09 -37.61 -10.21
N SER A 385 2.43 -38.59 -9.36
CA SER A 385 3.17 -38.37 -8.12
C SER A 385 4.58 -37.80 -8.35
N VAL A 386 5.23 -38.18 -9.45
CA VAL A 386 6.55 -37.67 -9.88
C VAL A 386 6.46 -36.22 -10.36
N CYS A 387 5.28 -35.80 -10.82
CA CYS A 387 4.97 -34.43 -11.23
C CYS A 387 4.31 -33.60 -10.12
N SER A 388 4.23 -34.09 -8.87
CA SER A 388 3.53 -33.41 -7.76
C SER A 388 4.11 -32.06 -7.31
N GLY A 389 5.06 -31.50 -8.07
CA GLY A 389 5.53 -30.11 -7.96
C GLY A 389 5.39 -29.27 -9.23
N VAL A 390 4.60 -29.68 -10.24
CA VAL A 390 4.73 -29.19 -11.63
C VAL A 390 3.37 -29.06 -12.37
N PHE A 391 2.85 -27.82 -12.35
CA PHE A 391 2.03 -27.10 -13.36
C PHE A 391 0.65 -27.53 -13.86
N THR A 392 0.00 -26.47 -14.38
CA THR A 392 -1.19 -26.40 -15.22
C THR A 392 -0.79 -25.88 -16.61
N GLN A 393 -1.11 -26.58 -17.70
CA GLN A 393 -0.99 -26.07 -19.08
C GLN A 393 -2.39 -25.80 -19.68
N ILE A 394 -2.50 -24.86 -20.62
CA ILE A 394 -3.74 -24.54 -21.33
C ILE A 394 -3.50 -24.72 -22.82
N PHE A 395 -4.44 -25.38 -23.49
CA PHE A 395 -4.50 -25.44 -24.95
C PHE A 395 -5.25 -24.20 -25.46
N ILE A 396 -4.77 -23.55 -26.52
CA ILE A 396 -5.46 -22.41 -27.13
C ILE A 396 -5.71 -22.73 -28.60
N GLU A 397 -6.98 -22.85 -28.97
CA GLU A 397 -7.45 -22.73 -30.35
C GLU A 397 -7.88 -21.28 -30.65
N GLU A 398 -7.88 -20.97 -31.95
CA GLU A 398 -7.48 -19.70 -32.57
C GLU A 398 -8.22 -18.40 -32.18
N SER A 399 -7.40 -17.32 -32.08
CA SER A 399 -7.59 -15.87 -32.36
C SER A 399 -8.81 -15.09 -31.85
N SER A 400 -9.97 -15.71 -31.65
CA SER A 400 -11.17 -15.12 -31.06
C SER A 400 -11.23 -15.27 -29.54
N LEU A 401 -10.50 -16.25 -28.99
CA LEU A 401 -10.46 -16.56 -27.55
C LEU A 401 -9.67 -15.55 -26.71
N SER A 402 -8.63 -14.88 -27.20
CA SER A 402 -7.83 -13.96 -26.38
C SER A 402 -8.65 -12.78 -25.84
N ASN A 403 -9.50 -12.18 -26.67
CA ASN A 403 -10.39 -11.10 -26.22
C ASN A 403 -11.49 -11.64 -25.29
N SER A 404 -12.03 -12.84 -25.58
CA SER A 404 -13.00 -13.50 -24.70
C SER A 404 -12.40 -13.80 -23.32
N ALA A 405 -11.15 -14.25 -23.27
CA ALA A 405 -10.43 -14.53 -22.04
C ALA A 405 -10.14 -13.24 -21.24
N VAL A 406 -9.81 -12.14 -21.92
CA VAL A 406 -9.72 -10.81 -21.29
C VAL A 406 -11.06 -10.45 -20.65
N ASP A 407 -12.16 -10.58 -21.40
CA ASP A 407 -13.49 -10.25 -20.88
C ASP A 407 -13.91 -11.18 -19.73
N GLU A 408 -13.60 -12.46 -19.78
CA GLU A 408 -13.95 -13.43 -18.74
C GLU A 408 -13.14 -13.21 -17.45
N ALA A 409 -11.86 -12.86 -17.57
CA ALA A 409 -11.05 -12.43 -16.43
C ALA A 409 -11.55 -11.10 -15.83
N LEU A 410 -11.99 -10.15 -16.66
CA LEU A 410 -12.59 -8.90 -16.17
C LEU A 410 -13.93 -9.13 -15.47
N ARG A 411 -14.76 -10.08 -15.93
CA ARG A 411 -16.02 -10.49 -15.28
C ARG A 411 -15.81 -11.31 -14.00
N SER A 412 -14.64 -11.91 -13.82
CA SER A 412 -14.33 -12.73 -12.65
C SER A 412 -14.29 -11.87 -11.37
N PRO A 413 -15.22 -12.09 -10.41
CA PRO A 413 -15.35 -11.22 -9.23
C PRO A 413 -14.14 -11.26 -8.32
N ASN A 414 -13.53 -12.45 -8.18
CA ASN A 414 -12.38 -12.67 -7.30
C ASN A 414 -11.05 -12.75 -8.09
N GLY A 415 -11.10 -12.48 -9.40
CA GLY A 415 -9.97 -12.51 -10.35
C GLY A 415 -9.10 -13.77 -10.32
N HIS A 416 -9.68 -14.92 -9.97
CA HIS A 416 -9.01 -16.23 -10.05
C HIS A 416 -8.50 -16.57 -11.46
N LEU A 417 -8.99 -15.88 -12.50
CA LEU A 417 -8.53 -16.00 -13.89
C LEU A 417 -7.45 -14.98 -14.28
N ASP A 418 -7.08 -14.05 -13.39
CA ASP A 418 -6.16 -12.96 -13.71
C ASP A 418 -4.75 -13.51 -14.01
N LEU A 419 -4.25 -14.41 -13.16
CA LEU A 419 -2.97 -15.09 -13.39
C LEU A 419 -3.02 -16.03 -14.59
N PHE A 420 -4.15 -16.69 -14.82
CA PHE A 420 -4.40 -17.49 -16.02
C PHE A 420 -4.25 -16.65 -17.29
N LEU A 421 -4.90 -15.48 -17.33
CA LEU A 421 -4.85 -14.57 -18.48
C LEU A 421 -3.41 -14.10 -18.75
N ARG A 422 -2.66 -13.79 -17.70
CA ARG A 422 -1.24 -13.42 -17.82
C ARG A 422 -0.42 -14.51 -18.51
N PHE A 423 -0.53 -15.76 -18.05
CA PHE A 423 0.16 -16.90 -18.66
C PHE A 423 -0.32 -17.17 -20.09
N LEU A 424 -1.62 -17.10 -20.34
CA LEU A 424 -2.22 -17.29 -21.66
C LEU A 424 -1.62 -16.33 -22.69
N LEU A 425 -1.53 -15.05 -22.34
CA LEU A 425 -0.98 -14.01 -23.20
C LEU A 425 0.54 -14.12 -23.32
N GLY A 426 1.25 -14.42 -22.24
CA GLY A 426 2.69 -14.68 -22.34
C GLY A 426 3.01 -15.86 -23.26
N LEU A 427 2.21 -16.93 -23.23
CA LEU A 427 2.38 -18.11 -24.09
C LEU A 427 1.98 -17.85 -25.55
N SER A 428 1.29 -16.75 -25.85
CA SER A 428 1.02 -16.37 -27.24
C SER A 428 2.23 -15.76 -27.94
N LEU A 429 3.32 -15.44 -27.21
CA LEU A 429 4.56 -14.95 -27.81
C LEU A 429 5.35 -16.10 -28.46
N PRO A 430 5.80 -15.95 -29.73
CA PRO A 430 6.60 -16.98 -30.42
C PRO A 430 7.91 -17.36 -29.71
N THR A 431 8.49 -16.46 -28.90
CA THR A 431 9.68 -16.75 -28.06
C THR A 431 9.38 -17.81 -27.01
N ASN A 432 8.23 -17.70 -26.33
CA ASN A 432 7.83 -18.62 -25.28
C ASN A 432 7.33 -19.94 -25.86
N GLN A 433 6.64 -19.91 -27.01
CA GLN A 433 6.24 -21.11 -27.73
C GLN A 433 7.43 -21.95 -28.21
N ARG A 434 8.53 -21.31 -28.63
CA ARG A 434 9.77 -22.01 -29.00
C ARG A 434 10.37 -22.81 -27.84
N LEU A 435 10.29 -22.31 -26.61
CA LEU A 435 10.77 -23.04 -25.43
C LEU A 435 9.95 -24.31 -25.16
N LEU A 436 8.65 -24.27 -25.47
CA LEU A 436 7.71 -25.39 -25.34
C LEU A 436 7.48 -26.11 -26.68
N GLN A 437 8.42 -25.98 -27.62
CA GLN A 437 8.33 -26.60 -28.93
C GLN A 437 8.31 -28.12 -28.79
N GLY A 438 7.20 -28.75 -29.18
CA GLY A 438 6.96 -30.17 -28.96
C GLY A 438 5.90 -30.47 -27.90
N LEU A 439 5.37 -29.45 -27.22
CA LEU A 439 4.18 -29.53 -26.38
C LEU A 439 3.04 -28.66 -26.95
N LEU A 440 3.39 -27.47 -27.45
CA LEU A 440 2.48 -26.62 -28.21
C LEU A 440 2.61 -26.94 -29.71
N ALA A 441 1.47 -27.07 -30.41
CA ALA A 441 1.48 -27.05 -31.87
C ALA A 441 2.06 -25.72 -32.33
N GLN A 442 2.92 -25.71 -33.35
CA GLN A 442 3.31 -24.47 -34.03
C GLN A 442 2.09 -23.93 -34.78
N THR A 443 1.16 -23.34 -34.06
CA THR A 443 0.21 -22.42 -34.65
C THR A 443 1.03 -21.23 -35.10
N GLY A 444 0.85 -20.83 -36.36
CA GLY A 444 1.35 -19.54 -36.81
C GLY A 444 0.64 -18.47 -36.01
N SER A 445 1.14 -18.17 -34.80
CA SER A 445 0.70 -17.03 -34.02
C SER A 445 1.12 -15.80 -34.83
N ASP A 446 0.24 -15.36 -35.72
CA ASP A 446 0.46 -14.16 -36.49
C ASP A 446 0.75 -13.02 -35.50
N SER A 447 1.89 -12.35 -35.67
CA SER A 447 2.24 -11.13 -34.92
C SER A 447 1.06 -10.13 -34.89
N GLN A 448 0.23 -10.16 -35.94
CA GLN A 448 -1.02 -9.40 -36.04
C GLN A 448 -2.04 -9.73 -34.94
N THR A 449 -2.17 -10.99 -34.50
CA THR A 449 -3.12 -11.40 -33.46
C THR A 449 -2.74 -10.84 -32.10
N ASN A 450 -1.47 -10.93 -31.71
CA ASN A 450 -0.97 -10.33 -30.46
C ASN A 450 -1.14 -8.81 -30.47
N GLN A 451 -0.86 -8.15 -31.60
CA GLN A 451 -1.11 -6.71 -31.75
C GLN A 451 -2.60 -6.35 -31.64
N ARG A 452 -3.52 -7.18 -32.15
CA ARG A 452 -4.97 -6.98 -31.98
C ARG A 452 -5.37 -7.09 -30.51
N THR A 453 -4.87 -8.10 -29.80
CA THR A 453 -5.14 -8.28 -28.36
C THR A 453 -4.57 -7.13 -27.53
N VAL A 454 -3.35 -6.68 -27.81
CA VAL A 454 -2.76 -5.49 -27.17
C VAL A 454 -3.62 -4.25 -27.39
N LYS A 455 -4.07 -4.01 -28.63
CA LYS A 455 -5.00 -2.90 -28.94
C LYS A 455 -6.32 -3.06 -28.18
N TYR A 456 -6.84 -4.28 -28.05
CA TYR A 456 -8.04 -4.57 -27.28
C TYR A 456 -7.86 -4.29 -25.78
N ILE A 457 -6.74 -4.71 -25.18
CA ILE A 457 -6.41 -4.42 -23.78
C ILE A 457 -6.31 -2.91 -23.55
N LYS A 458 -5.62 -2.18 -24.42
CA LYS A 458 -5.52 -0.70 -24.35
C LYS A 458 -6.90 -0.04 -24.49
N LYS A 459 -7.79 -0.59 -25.34
CA LYS A 459 -9.18 -0.15 -25.42
C LYS A 459 -9.93 -0.40 -24.10
N LYS A 460 -9.78 -1.57 -23.48
CA LYS A 460 -10.39 -1.89 -22.18
C LYS A 460 -9.88 -1.01 -21.05
N LEU A 461 -8.59 -0.71 -21.02
CA LEU A 461 -8.02 0.25 -20.07
C LEU A 461 -8.62 1.67 -20.21
N ASN A 462 -9.15 2.02 -21.38
CA ASN A 462 -9.88 3.27 -21.58
C ASN A 462 -11.35 3.24 -21.09
N GLU A 463 -11.89 2.08 -20.71
CA GLU A 463 -13.30 1.91 -20.28
C GLU A 463 -13.52 2.16 -18.76
N SER A 464 -12.68 2.95 -18.08
CA SER A 464 -12.79 3.27 -16.64
C SER A 464 -12.97 2.04 -15.73
N LEU A 465 -11.98 1.16 -15.72
CA LEU A 465 -11.97 -0.08 -14.92
C LEU A 465 -11.58 0.18 -13.45
N PRO A 466 -11.98 -0.71 -12.51
CA PRO A 466 -11.43 -0.75 -11.17
C PRO A 466 -9.90 -0.90 -11.19
N THR A 467 -9.23 -0.32 -10.21
CA THR A 467 -7.75 -0.25 -10.15
C THR A 467 -7.12 -1.64 -10.21
N GLU A 468 -7.69 -2.63 -9.53
CA GLU A 468 -7.16 -4.00 -9.48
C GLU A 468 -7.17 -4.64 -10.87
N LYS A 469 -8.26 -4.45 -11.62
CA LYS A 469 -8.41 -4.96 -12.99
C LYS A 469 -7.46 -4.25 -13.95
N SER A 470 -7.31 -2.93 -13.81
CA SER A 470 -6.33 -2.17 -14.59
C SER A 470 -4.90 -2.66 -14.35
N ILE A 471 -4.50 -2.86 -13.09
CA ILE A 471 -3.18 -3.39 -12.72
C ILE A 471 -2.95 -4.77 -13.37
N ASN A 472 -3.94 -5.67 -13.30
CA ASN A 472 -3.82 -6.97 -13.96
C ASN A 472 -3.63 -6.86 -15.48
N LEU A 473 -4.34 -5.95 -16.14
CA LEU A 473 -4.15 -5.70 -17.58
C LEU A 473 -2.77 -5.12 -17.92
N PHE A 474 -2.18 -4.29 -17.05
CA PHE A 474 -0.77 -3.87 -17.22
C PHE A 474 0.21 -5.03 -17.06
N HIS A 475 -0.03 -5.94 -16.12
CA HIS A 475 0.75 -7.18 -16.04
C HIS A 475 0.60 -8.03 -17.30
N CYS A 476 -0.61 -8.10 -17.88
CA CYS A 476 -0.84 -8.78 -19.16
C CYS A 476 -0.04 -8.12 -20.30
N LEU A 477 -0.03 -6.79 -20.39
CA LEU A 477 0.82 -6.05 -21.35
C LEU A 477 2.31 -6.35 -21.14
N ASN A 478 2.75 -6.45 -19.89
CA ASN A 478 4.12 -6.83 -19.55
C ASN A 478 4.45 -8.28 -19.98
N GLU A 479 3.52 -9.24 -19.86
CA GLU A 479 3.75 -10.62 -20.34
C GLU A 479 3.89 -10.72 -21.86
N VAL A 480 3.28 -9.79 -22.61
CA VAL A 480 3.43 -9.69 -24.08
C VAL A 480 4.52 -8.70 -24.53
N ASN A 481 5.33 -8.20 -23.58
CA ASN A 481 6.40 -7.22 -23.80
C ASN A 481 5.94 -5.89 -24.44
N ASP A 482 4.71 -5.45 -24.19
CA ASP A 482 4.25 -4.10 -24.57
C ASP A 482 4.42 -3.14 -23.39
N HIS A 483 5.40 -2.24 -23.48
CA HIS A 483 5.65 -1.19 -22.49
C HIS A 483 5.29 0.21 -22.96
N SER A 484 4.73 0.33 -24.17
CA SER A 484 4.55 1.61 -24.87
C SER A 484 3.76 2.65 -24.08
N LEU A 485 2.66 2.25 -23.43
CA LEU A 485 1.83 3.16 -22.62
C LEU A 485 2.56 3.61 -21.34
N LEU A 486 3.40 2.74 -20.77
CA LEU A 486 4.21 3.09 -19.59
C LEU A 486 5.34 4.05 -19.96
N GLU A 487 6.02 3.78 -21.07
CA GLU A 487 7.10 4.63 -21.61
C GLU A 487 6.57 6.03 -21.97
N GLU A 488 5.39 6.11 -22.59
CA GLU A 488 4.72 7.36 -22.93
C GLU A 488 4.48 8.23 -21.68
N ILE A 489 3.95 7.63 -20.62
CA ILE A 489 3.68 8.34 -19.36
C ILE A 489 4.97 8.70 -18.62
N GLN A 490 5.96 7.81 -18.60
CA GLN A 490 7.27 8.11 -18.02
C GLN A 490 7.98 9.25 -18.76
N GLN A 491 7.91 9.31 -20.09
CA GLN A 491 8.45 10.40 -20.87
C GLN A 491 7.70 11.72 -20.61
N SER A 492 6.38 11.65 -20.49
CA SER A 492 5.54 12.81 -20.16
C SER A 492 5.86 13.36 -18.77
N MET A 493 6.07 12.49 -17.77
CA MET A 493 6.54 12.88 -16.43
C MET A 493 7.93 13.56 -16.49
N ARG A 494 8.89 12.99 -17.22
CA ARG A 494 10.24 13.57 -17.36
C ARG A 494 10.27 14.92 -18.05
N SER A 495 9.34 15.17 -18.96
CA SER A 495 9.27 16.42 -19.72
C SER A 495 8.48 17.53 -19.03
N GLY A 496 7.83 17.24 -17.89
CA GLY A 496 7.02 18.21 -17.14
C GLY A 496 5.78 18.71 -17.89
N ARG A 497 5.35 18.01 -18.96
CA ARG A 497 4.27 18.42 -19.88
C ARG A 497 2.93 17.78 -19.60
N LEU A 498 2.80 17.01 -18.53
CA LEU A 498 1.50 16.43 -18.21
C LEU A 498 0.52 17.62 -17.99
N SER A 499 -0.71 17.53 -18.53
CA SER A 499 -1.89 18.34 -18.15
C SER A 499 -3.02 17.40 -17.68
N THR A 500 -3.73 17.73 -16.59
CA THR A 500 -4.81 16.86 -16.05
C THR A 500 -5.99 16.69 -17.00
N GLU A 501 -6.21 17.65 -17.90
CA GLU A 501 -7.29 17.64 -18.88
C GLU A 501 -6.98 16.80 -20.13
N GLU A 502 -5.74 16.31 -20.28
CA GLU A 502 -5.29 15.59 -21.48
C GLU A 502 -5.12 14.07 -21.29
N LEU A 503 -5.08 13.58 -20.05
CA LEU A 503 -4.86 12.15 -19.80
C LEU A 503 -6.13 11.32 -20.00
N SER A 504 -6.04 10.35 -20.92
CA SER A 504 -7.04 9.30 -21.10
C SER A 504 -7.14 8.37 -19.88
N PRO A 505 -8.26 7.64 -19.69
CA PRO A 505 -8.38 6.69 -18.58
C PRO A 505 -7.30 5.60 -18.56
N ALA A 506 -6.80 5.17 -19.74
CA ALA A 506 -5.68 4.23 -19.80
C ALA A 506 -4.38 4.86 -19.32
N GLN A 507 -4.12 6.12 -19.67
CA GLN A 507 -2.94 6.85 -19.20
C GLN A 507 -2.99 7.13 -17.69
N TRP A 508 -4.17 7.46 -17.13
CA TRP A 508 -4.36 7.53 -15.68
C TRP A 508 -4.08 6.19 -15.00
N SER A 509 -4.60 5.11 -15.57
CA SER A 509 -4.36 3.75 -15.05
C SER A 509 -2.87 3.38 -15.13
N ALA A 510 -2.17 3.81 -16.18
CA ALA A 510 -0.72 3.63 -16.33
C ALA A 510 0.05 4.42 -15.28
N LEU A 511 -0.32 5.68 -15.02
CA LEU A 511 0.29 6.49 -13.98
C LEU A 511 0.09 5.83 -12.60
N VAL A 512 -1.13 5.42 -12.27
CA VAL A 512 -1.43 4.69 -11.02
C VAL A 512 -0.58 3.43 -10.92
N PHE A 513 -0.49 2.63 -11.99
CA PHE A 513 0.36 1.44 -12.02
C PHE A 513 1.83 1.79 -11.78
N ILE A 514 2.39 2.80 -12.44
CA ILE A 514 3.79 3.22 -12.25
C ILE A 514 4.06 3.63 -10.81
N LEU A 515 3.18 4.45 -10.23
CA LEU A 515 3.31 5.00 -8.89
C LEU A 515 3.16 3.91 -7.82
N LEU A 516 2.12 3.09 -7.90
CA LEU A 516 1.86 2.01 -6.93
C LEU A 516 2.98 0.98 -6.88
N SER A 517 3.74 0.87 -7.94
CA SER A 517 4.69 -0.21 -8.08
C SER A 517 6.13 0.33 -7.81
N SER A 518 6.29 1.64 -7.55
CA SER A 518 7.54 2.31 -7.15
C SER A 518 7.59 2.56 -5.65
N GLN A 519 8.59 2.03 -4.95
CA GLN A 519 8.71 2.20 -3.49
C GLN A 519 8.96 3.66 -3.08
N GLU A 520 9.77 4.41 -3.85
CA GLU A 520 10.06 5.83 -3.56
C GLU A 520 8.80 6.69 -3.53
N HIS A 521 7.87 6.48 -4.49
CA HIS A 521 6.61 7.23 -4.55
C HIS A 521 5.62 6.83 -3.45
N LEU A 522 5.76 5.63 -2.87
CA LEU A 522 4.95 5.18 -1.75
C LEU A 522 5.49 5.68 -0.40
N GLU A 523 6.79 5.92 -0.27
CA GLU A 523 7.34 6.56 0.93
C GLU A 523 6.83 7.99 1.08
N VAL A 524 6.97 8.79 0.02
CA VAL A 524 6.49 10.18 -0.01
C VAL A 524 5.78 10.42 -1.34
N PHE A 525 4.47 10.55 -1.27
CA PHE A 525 3.64 10.98 -2.39
C PHE A 525 3.33 12.46 -2.24
N ASP A 526 3.78 13.26 -3.21
CA ASP A 526 3.50 14.68 -3.29
C ASP A 526 2.70 14.96 -4.56
N LEU A 527 1.42 15.30 -4.38
CA LEU A 527 0.52 15.54 -5.50
C LEU A 527 0.98 16.74 -6.35
N LYS A 528 1.69 17.73 -5.76
CA LYS A 528 2.25 18.87 -6.51
C LYS A 528 3.32 18.47 -7.51
N SER A 529 3.97 17.32 -7.31
CA SER A 529 4.98 16.79 -8.25
C SER A 529 4.35 16.32 -9.56
N PHE A 530 3.04 16.12 -9.56
CA PHE A 530 2.26 15.79 -10.75
C PHE A 530 1.36 16.99 -11.07
N PHE A 531 0.29 17.16 -10.30
CA PHE A 531 -0.77 18.13 -10.54
C PHE A 531 -1.59 18.45 -9.29
N PRO A 532 -1.58 19.70 -8.83
CA PRO A 532 -2.47 20.12 -7.74
C PRO A 532 -3.90 20.34 -8.26
N SER A 533 -4.68 19.27 -8.41
CA SER A 533 -6.13 19.37 -8.71
C SER A 533 -6.95 18.32 -7.97
N GLU A 534 -8.21 18.64 -7.69
CA GLU A 534 -9.15 17.71 -7.05
C GLU A 534 -9.41 16.46 -7.90
N GLU A 535 -9.47 16.59 -9.24
CA GLU A 535 -9.65 15.43 -10.12
C GLU A 535 -8.42 14.51 -10.12
N ALA A 536 -7.20 15.07 -10.15
CA ALA A 536 -5.98 14.28 -10.02
C ALA A 536 -5.92 13.56 -8.67
N PHE A 537 -6.27 14.26 -7.58
CA PHE A 537 -6.41 13.68 -6.25
C PHE A 537 -7.37 12.46 -6.26
N LEU A 538 -8.56 12.61 -6.85
CA LEU A 538 -9.56 11.53 -6.90
C LEU A 538 -9.07 10.33 -7.72
N LYS A 539 -8.40 10.57 -8.86
CA LYS A 539 -7.83 9.48 -9.70
C LYS A 539 -6.66 8.78 -9.04
N LEU A 540 -5.93 9.46 -8.15
CA LEU A 540 -4.74 8.95 -7.46
C LEU A 540 -5.04 8.47 -6.03
N LEU A 541 -6.32 8.39 -5.62
CA LEU A 541 -6.72 7.80 -4.34
C LEU A 541 -6.09 6.43 -4.05
N PRO A 542 -5.96 5.50 -5.02
CA PRO A 542 -5.28 4.23 -4.77
C PRO A 542 -3.81 4.40 -4.35
N VAL A 543 -3.11 5.37 -4.96
CA VAL A 543 -1.72 5.71 -4.61
C VAL A 543 -1.68 6.33 -3.21
N ILE A 544 -2.57 7.30 -2.94
CA ILE A 544 -2.67 7.96 -1.64
C ILE A 544 -2.93 6.94 -0.53
N ASN A 545 -3.83 5.98 -0.73
CA ASN A 545 -4.12 4.92 0.24
C ASN A 545 -2.90 4.01 0.51
N ALA A 546 -2.06 3.79 -0.50
CA ALA A 546 -0.86 2.97 -0.39
C ALA A 546 0.37 3.71 0.17
N SER A 547 0.38 5.05 0.14
CA SER A 547 1.53 5.86 0.54
C SER A 547 1.62 6.12 2.05
N LYS A 548 2.84 6.20 2.58
CA LYS A 548 3.10 6.48 4.01
C LYS A 548 3.00 7.98 4.33
N LYS A 549 3.62 8.83 3.53
CA LYS A 549 3.57 10.29 3.66
C LYS A 549 2.89 10.88 2.43
N VAL A 550 1.82 11.62 2.65
CA VAL A 550 1.00 12.21 1.60
C VAL A 550 0.99 13.73 1.78
N LYS A 551 1.49 14.45 0.77
CA LYS A 551 1.48 15.91 0.70
C LYS A 551 0.45 16.37 -0.31
N LEU A 552 -0.60 17.01 0.18
CA LEU A 552 -1.72 17.53 -0.60
C LEU A 552 -1.95 19.02 -0.32
N SER A 553 -0.92 19.74 0.13
CA SER A 553 -1.05 21.17 0.38
C SER A 553 -1.37 21.93 -0.91
N PHE A 554 -2.20 22.98 -0.84
CA PHE A 554 -2.58 23.79 -2.01
C PHE A 554 -3.06 22.98 -3.24
N CYS A 555 -3.77 21.87 -3.05
CA CYS A 555 -4.24 21.01 -4.13
C CYS A 555 -5.68 21.30 -4.58
N GLY A 556 -6.27 22.39 -4.09
CA GLY A 556 -7.66 22.77 -4.42
C GLY A 556 -8.68 21.77 -3.90
N LEU A 557 -8.38 21.11 -2.77
CA LEU A 557 -9.25 20.07 -2.21
C LEU A 557 -10.54 20.67 -1.65
N SER A 558 -11.67 20.01 -1.92
CA SER A 558 -12.99 20.41 -1.39
C SER A 558 -13.51 19.45 -0.31
N LYS A 559 -14.77 19.65 0.10
CA LYS A 559 -15.50 18.73 0.98
C LYS A 559 -15.62 17.32 0.38
N ARG A 560 -15.71 17.20 -0.94
CA ARG A 560 -15.73 15.90 -1.66
C ARG A 560 -14.42 15.16 -1.44
N SER A 561 -13.29 15.86 -1.53
CA SER A 561 -11.97 15.32 -1.23
C SER A 561 -11.84 14.86 0.23
N CYS A 562 -12.40 15.61 1.18
CA CYS A 562 -12.42 15.24 2.60
C CYS A 562 -13.18 13.92 2.85
N ALA A 563 -14.32 13.71 2.18
CA ALA A 563 -15.07 12.45 2.28
C ALA A 563 -14.27 11.26 1.73
N ALA A 564 -13.58 11.45 0.61
CA ALA A 564 -12.71 10.41 0.04
C ALA A 564 -11.52 10.09 0.95
N LEU A 565 -10.85 11.12 1.52
CA LEU A 565 -9.79 10.94 2.51
C LEU A 565 -10.29 10.25 3.78
N SER A 566 -11.51 10.56 4.24
CA SER A 566 -12.13 9.89 5.37
C SER A 566 -12.28 8.38 5.11
N SER A 567 -12.67 7.99 3.91
CA SER A 567 -12.70 6.58 3.48
C SER A 567 -11.30 5.95 3.46
N VAL A 568 -10.28 6.69 3.00
CA VAL A 568 -8.89 6.22 3.01
C VAL A 568 -8.38 6.01 4.45
N LEU A 569 -8.63 6.96 5.35
CA LEU A 569 -8.23 6.86 6.76
C LEU A 569 -8.99 5.76 7.50
N SER A 570 -10.21 5.45 7.08
CA SER A 570 -11.02 4.38 7.65
C SER A 570 -10.67 2.99 7.11
N SER A 571 -9.91 2.91 6.02
CA SER A 571 -9.59 1.64 5.38
C SER A 571 -8.53 0.87 6.15
N GLN A 572 -8.79 -0.40 6.43
CA GLN A 572 -7.80 -1.32 7.00
C GLN A 572 -6.54 -1.41 6.14
N SER A 573 -6.69 -1.24 4.82
CA SER A 573 -5.61 -1.36 3.87
C SER A 573 -4.73 -0.12 3.74
N SER A 574 -5.10 0.98 4.41
CA SER A 574 -4.37 2.24 4.37
C SER A 574 -2.99 2.15 5.02
N SER A 575 -2.02 2.80 4.38
CA SER A 575 -0.65 2.95 4.85
C SER A 575 -0.33 4.37 5.33
N VAL A 576 -1.30 5.30 5.25
CA VAL A 576 -1.07 6.72 5.51
C VAL A 576 -0.77 6.98 6.98
N LYS A 577 0.43 7.50 7.23
CA LYS A 577 0.92 7.91 8.57
C LYS A 577 1.12 9.41 8.69
N HIS A 578 1.48 10.08 7.60
CA HIS A 578 1.62 11.53 7.58
C HIS A 578 0.76 12.12 6.48
N LEU A 579 -0.11 13.06 6.83
CA LEU A 579 -1.01 13.71 5.89
C LEU A 579 -0.90 15.23 6.06
N ASP A 580 -0.42 15.90 5.01
CA ASP A 580 -0.38 17.36 4.92
C ASP A 580 -1.49 17.85 3.98
N LEU A 581 -2.51 18.48 4.56
CA LEU A 581 -3.64 19.09 3.86
C LEU A 581 -3.58 20.62 3.89
N SER A 582 -2.44 21.21 4.29
CA SER A 582 -2.35 22.63 4.56
C SER A 582 -2.74 23.51 3.37
N ASN A 583 -3.32 24.66 3.66
CA ASN A 583 -3.70 25.68 2.68
C ASN A 583 -4.66 25.15 1.60
N ASN A 584 -5.64 24.33 2.02
CA ASN A 584 -6.83 24.01 1.24
C ASN A 584 -8.06 24.59 1.93
N ASP A 585 -9.03 25.11 1.16
CA ASP A 585 -10.27 25.70 1.73
C ASP A 585 -11.26 24.62 2.19
N LEU A 586 -10.87 23.85 3.22
CA LEU A 586 -11.65 22.72 3.71
C LEU A 586 -12.84 23.17 4.58
N GLN A 587 -12.63 24.24 5.36
CA GLN A 587 -13.59 24.79 6.34
C GLN A 587 -14.00 23.74 7.39
N ASP A 588 -14.85 24.12 8.34
CA ASP A 588 -15.30 23.21 9.42
C ASP A 588 -16.00 21.96 8.88
N SER A 589 -16.76 22.12 7.80
CA SER A 589 -17.50 21.01 7.20
C SER A 589 -16.61 19.96 6.54
N GLY A 590 -15.48 20.33 5.93
CA GLY A 590 -14.50 19.38 5.41
C GLY A 590 -13.78 18.66 6.55
N VAL A 591 -13.38 19.41 7.59
CA VAL A 591 -12.78 18.85 8.81
C VAL A 591 -13.70 17.85 9.50
N LYS A 592 -15.00 18.16 9.58
CA LYS A 592 -15.99 17.24 10.16
C LYS A 592 -16.07 15.90 9.42
N LEU A 593 -15.98 15.91 8.09
CA LEU A 593 -15.93 14.67 7.29
C LEU A 593 -14.64 13.89 7.53
N LEU A 594 -13.48 14.57 7.60
CA LEU A 594 -12.20 13.95 7.93
C LEU A 594 -12.22 13.30 9.32
N CYS A 595 -12.87 13.95 10.30
CA CYS A 595 -12.98 13.46 11.67
C CYS A 595 -13.68 12.10 11.76
N GLU A 596 -14.61 11.78 10.87
CA GLU A 596 -15.23 10.45 10.83
C GLU A 596 -14.21 9.34 10.54
N GLY A 597 -13.23 9.62 9.67
CA GLY A 597 -12.15 8.68 9.38
C GLY A 597 -11.11 8.60 10.49
N LEU A 598 -10.81 9.72 11.17
CA LEU A 598 -9.92 9.75 12.34
C LEU A 598 -10.46 8.96 13.54
N LYS A 599 -11.80 8.79 13.63
CA LYS A 599 -12.45 7.96 14.65
C LYS A 599 -12.43 6.47 14.31
N SER A 600 -12.03 6.07 13.10
CA SER A 600 -11.98 4.65 12.73
C SER A 600 -10.89 3.92 13.52
N PRO A 601 -11.13 2.69 14.03
CA PRO A 601 -10.10 1.85 14.63
C PRO A 601 -9.00 1.45 13.63
N HIS A 602 -9.22 1.64 12.33
CA HIS A 602 -8.25 1.37 11.28
C HIS A 602 -7.37 2.56 10.92
N CYS A 603 -7.60 3.74 11.52
CA CYS A 603 -6.77 4.91 11.26
C CYS A 603 -5.36 4.70 11.85
N LYS A 604 -4.33 4.88 11.01
CA LYS A 604 -2.90 4.72 11.37
C LYS A 604 -2.14 6.05 11.29
N LEU A 605 -2.85 7.17 11.23
CA LEU A 605 -2.29 8.49 11.03
C LEU A 605 -1.54 8.96 12.28
N ASP A 606 -0.26 9.27 12.16
CA ASP A 606 0.60 9.79 13.22
C ASP A 606 0.67 11.34 13.16
N TYR A 607 0.72 11.92 11.95
CA TYR A 607 0.83 13.37 11.72
C TYR A 607 -0.28 13.88 10.80
N LEU A 608 -0.93 14.96 11.20
CA LEU A 608 -1.91 15.69 10.41
C LEU A 608 -1.59 17.19 10.40
N SER A 609 -1.41 17.78 9.22
CA SER A 609 -1.43 19.24 9.08
C SER A 609 -2.71 19.69 8.39
N LEU A 610 -3.43 20.58 9.07
CA LEU A 610 -4.60 21.30 8.59
C LEU A 610 -4.33 22.81 8.63
N SER A 611 -3.07 23.20 8.55
CA SER A 611 -2.66 24.60 8.67
C SER A 611 -3.22 25.43 7.51
N GLY A 612 -3.81 26.60 7.76
CA GLY A 612 -4.33 27.45 6.69
C GLY A 612 -5.59 26.92 6.01
N CYS A 613 -6.43 26.13 6.71
CA CYS A 613 -7.61 25.48 6.13
C CYS A 613 -8.95 26.16 6.46
N VAL A 614 -8.92 27.39 6.96
CA VAL A 614 -10.10 28.20 7.32
C VAL A 614 -10.97 27.50 8.37
N ILE A 615 -10.33 26.93 9.40
CA ILE A 615 -11.00 26.19 10.47
C ILE A 615 -11.43 27.15 11.58
N THR A 616 -12.67 27.04 12.04
CA THR A 616 -13.25 27.79 13.16
C THR A 616 -13.38 26.96 14.43
N GLU A 617 -14.00 27.52 15.49
CA GLU A 617 -14.31 26.81 16.73
C GLU A 617 -15.10 25.51 16.50
N VAL A 618 -15.97 25.48 15.47
CA VAL A 618 -16.81 24.30 15.15
C VAL A 618 -15.94 23.14 14.64
N GLY A 619 -14.99 23.43 13.76
CA GLY A 619 -14.03 22.44 13.27
C GLY A 619 -13.05 22.02 14.36
N GLY A 620 -12.61 22.96 15.21
CA GLY A 620 -11.80 22.68 16.39
C GLY A 620 -12.47 21.70 17.36
N ALA A 621 -13.76 21.92 17.68
CA ALA A 621 -14.54 21.02 18.53
C ALA A 621 -14.70 19.62 17.91
N SER A 622 -14.88 19.54 16.59
CA SER A 622 -14.97 18.26 15.87
C SER A 622 -13.67 17.45 15.96
N LEU A 623 -12.53 18.14 15.80
CA LEU A 623 -11.19 17.53 15.98
C LEU A 623 -10.97 17.08 17.42
N ALA A 624 -11.33 17.89 18.41
CA ALA A 624 -11.22 17.53 19.82
C ALA A 624 -11.98 16.23 20.13
N ALA A 625 -13.21 16.10 19.62
CA ALA A 625 -14.01 14.89 19.78
C ALA A 625 -13.39 13.67 19.09
N ALA A 626 -12.81 13.84 17.89
CA ALA A 626 -12.14 12.75 17.17
C ALA A 626 -10.85 12.30 17.87
N LEU A 627 -10.03 13.23 18.35
CA LEU A 627 -8.77 12.96 19.05
C LEU A 627 -8.98 12.35 20.45
N SER A 628 -10.12 12.61 21.07
CA SER A 628 -10.51 12.02 22.36
C SER A 628 -11.01 10.59 22.25
N SER A 629 -11.22 10.08 21.02
CA SER A 629 -11.68 8.72 20.78
C SER A 629 -10.57 7.70 21.05
N ASN A 630 -10.93 6.55 21.63
CA ASN A 630 -10.01 5.43 21.92
C ASN A 630 -9.26 4.92 20.69
N SER A 631 -9.83 5.13 19.51
CA SER A 631 -9.31 4.72 18.21
C SER A 631 -8.31 5.70 17.60
N SER A 632 -8.20 6.93 18.10
CA SER A 632 -7.30 7.92 17.49
C SER A 632 -5.83 7.48 17.59
N SER A 633 -5.09 7.63 16.50
CA SER A 633 -3.66 7.35 16.40
C SER A 633 -2.79 8.61 16.31
N VAL A 634 -3.42 9.79 16.13
CA VAL A 634 -2.70 11.03 15.81
C VAL A 634 -1.84 11.47 16.99
N ARG A 635 -0.56 11.69 16.72
CA ARG A 635 0.47 12.15 17.67
C ARG A 635 0.83 13.60 17.46
N GLU A 636 0.80 14.07 16.22
CA GLU A 636 1.15 15.43 15.87
C GLU A 636 0.05 16.06 15.04
N LEU A 637 -0.45 17.22 15.50
CA LEU A 637 -1.46 18.00 14.80
C LEU A 637 -0.97 19.44 14.62
N ASP A 638 -1.01 19.91 13.38
CA ASP A 638 -0.72 21.29 13.03
C ASP A 638 -2.00 22.00 12.57
N LEU A 639 -2.48 22.91 13.42
CA LEU A 639 -3.62 23.81 13.18
C LEU A 639 -3.18 25.26 13.01
N SER A 640 -1.88 25.52 12.83
CA SER A 640 -1.35 26.88 12.66
C SER A 640 -2.09 27.61 11.53
N TYR A 641 -2.25 28.93 11.64
CA TYR A 641 -2.89 29.76 10.63
C TYR A 641 -4.36 29.36 10.35
N ASN A 642 -5.10 29.02 11.41
CA ASN A 642 -6.56 28.87 11.41
C ASN A 642 -7.16 29.80 12.47
N HIS A 643 -8.50 29.86 12.53
CA HIS A 643 -9.25 30.66 13.49
C HIS A 643 -10.12 29.81 14.42
N PRO A 644 -9.58 28.85 15.19
CA PRO A 644 -10.39 28.00 16.06
C PRO A 644 -11.11 28.74 17.23
N GLY A 645 -11.26 30.07 17.16
CA GLY A 645 -11.86 30.96 18.14
C GLY A 645 -10.82 31.80 18.89
N ASP A 646 -11.27 32.88 19.54
CA ASP A 646 -10.51 33.53 20.62
C ASP A 646 -10.12 32.49 21.68
N SER A 647 -9.10 32.80 22.49
CA SER A 647 -8.43 31.90 23.44
C SER A 647 -9.33 31.10 24.41
N ASP A 648 -10.64 31.35 24.45
CA ASP A 648 -11.57 30.85 25.47
C ASP A 648 -12.64 29.82 25.01
N SER A 649 -12.89 29.55 23.71
CA SER A 649 -13.93 28.57 23.29
C SER A 649 -13.40 27.31 22.57
N GLY A 650 -12.88 27.39 21.34
CA GLY A 650 -12.50 26.21 20.56
C GLY A 650 -11.11 25.63 20.90
N VAL A 651 -10.13 26.47 21.22
CA VAL A 651 -8.83 26.02 21.77
C VAL A 651 -9.03 25.34 23.12
N LYS A 652 -9.95 25.83 23.94
CA LYS A 652 -10.30 25.22 25.23
C LYS A 652 -10.90 23.83 25.05
N LEU A 653 -11.81 23.64 24.10
CA LEU A 653 -12.37 22.32 23.77
C LEU A 653 -11.30 21.35 23.24
N LEU A 654 -10.38 21.84 22.40
CA LEU A 654 -9.20 21.07 21.99
C LEU A 654 -8.37 20.67 23.22
N CYS A 655 -8.01 21.61 24.09
CA CYS A 655 -7.26 21.35 25.32
C CYS A 655 -7.98 20.40 26.29
N GLU A 656 -9.31 20.46 26.41
CA GLU A 656 -10.10 19.52 27.20
C GLU A 656 -10.08 18.12 26.59
N GLY A 657 -10.19 18.01 25.26
CA GLY A 657 -10.02 16.74 24.55
C GLY A 657 -8.62 16.14 24.73
N LEU A 658 -7.58 16.98 24.76
CA LEU A 658 -6.19 16.54 25.03
C LEU A 658 -5.99 15.99 26.44
N LYS A 659 -6.83 16.35 27.40
CA LYS A 659 -6.80 15.78 28.76
C LYS A 659 -7.43 14.39 28.84
N SER A 660 -8.11 13.94 27.79
CA SER A 660 -8.68 12.59 27.73
C SER A 660 -7.56 11.55 27.90
N PRO A 661 -7.73 10.51 28.74
CA PRO A 661 -6.77 9.42 28.87
C PRO A 661 -6.60 8.61 27.57
N HIS A 662 -7.50 8.81 26.61
CA HIS A 662 -7.51 8.14 25.32
C HIS A 662 -6.83 8.96 24.21
N CYS A 663 -6.52 10.23 24.47
CA CYS A 663 -5.81 11.07 23.51
C CYS A 663 -4.32 10.68 23.46
N LYS A 664 -3.81 10.43 22.25
CA LYS A 664 -2.40 10.07 22.01
C LYS A 664 -1.56 11.23 21.45
N LEU A 665 -2.11 12.44 21.43
CA LEU A 665 -1.46 13.59 20.82
C LEU A 665 -0.26 14.04 21.69
N ASP A 666 0.93 13.98 21.12
CA ASP A 666 2.19 14.41 21.71
C ASP A 666 2.43 15.91 21.48
N TYR A 667 2.06 16.43 20.30
CA TYR A 667 2.29 17.81 19.88
C TYR A 667 1.08 18.44 19.18
N LEU A 668 0.68 19.62 19.63
CA LEU A 668 -0.24 20.51 18.92
C LEU A 668 0.49 21.81 18.54
N ARG A 669 0.52 22.15 17.25
CA ARG A 669 0.98 23.45 16.75
C ARG A 669 -0.23 24.34 16.45
N SER A 670 -0.25 25.53 17.05
CA SER A 670 -1.20 26.61 16.79
C SER A 670 -0.43 27.92 16.58
N VAL A 671 -1.08 28.96 16.04
CA VAL A 671 -0.49 30.26 15.64
C VAL A 671 0.48 30.80 16.70
N ASP A 672 0.15 30.64 17.99
CA ASP A 672 0.92 31.22 19.10
C ASP A 672 1.54 30.19 20.07
N HIS A 673 1.27 28.88 19.91
CA HIS A 673 1.60 27.86 20.93
C HIS A 673 2.02 26.51 20.35
N ILE A 674 3.10 25.94 20.91
CA ILE A 674 3.43 24.51 20.80
C ILE A 674 3.08 23.85 22.14
N ILE A 675 2.06 23.00 22.14
CA ILE A 675 1.66 22.24 23.33
C ILE A 675 2.31 20.87 23.26
N LYS A 676 3.08 20.51 24.31
CA LYS A 676 3.65 19.17 24.49
C LYS A 676 3.05 18.54 25.73
N SER A 677 2.38 17.40 25.58
CA SER A 677 1.73 16.59 26.65
C SER A 677 1.79 17.18 28.06
N GLY A 678 0.79 17.97 28.42
CA GLY A 678 0.55 18.46 29.78
C GLY A 678 1.36 19.67 30.26
N ASN A 679 2.41 20.10 29.55
CA ASN A 679 3.21 21.27 29.91
C ASN A 679 3.21 22.33 28.79
N TRP A 680 2.75 23.53 29.13
CA TRP A 680 2.82 24.71 28.27
C TRP A 680 4.29 25.11 28.10
N ILE A 681 4.93 24.72 27.01
CA ILE A 681 6.20 25.35 26.61
C ILE A 681 5.82 26.62 25.87
N LEU A 682 5.73 27.72 26.63
CA LEU A 682 5.66 29.07 26.07
C LEU A 682 6.98 29.37 25.37
N THR A 683 7.09 29.09 24.08
CA THR A 683 8.00 29.88 23.24
C THR A 683 7.35 31.24 23.06
N ALA A 684 7.72 32.18 23.93
CA ALA A 684 7.25 33.55 23.86
C ALA A 684 7.55 34.13 22.47
N SER A 685 6.51 34.44 21.69
CA SER A 685 6.47 35.55 20.74
C SER A 685 5.04 35.77 20.22
N LEU A 686 4.45 36.86 20.73
CA LEU A 686 3.52 37.78 20.07
C LEU A 686 2.08 37.33 19.81
N HIS A 687 1.16 38.08 20.42
CA HIS A 687 -0.29 38.01 20.23
C HIS A 687 -0.73 38.38 18.80
N HIS A 688 -1.73 37.62 18.34
CA HIS A 688 -2.87 37.97 17.46
C HIS A 688 -2.93 37.26 16.10
N HIS A 689 -4.09 36.60 15.88
CA HIS A 689 -4.80 36.30 14.62
C HIS A 689 -4.05 36.46 13.28
N TYR A 690 -3.52 35.34 12.74
CA TYR A 690 -2.55 35.33 11.63
C TYR A 690 -1.33 36.20 11.94
N ASN A 691 -0.14 35.94 11.40
CA ASN A 691 0.92 36.95 11.51
C ASN A 691 0.51 38.15 10.63
N PHE A 692 -0.34 39.03 11.17
CA PHE A 692 -0.81 40.22 10.51
C PHE A 692 0.39 41.15 10.44
N CYS A 693 1.00 41.23 9.26
CA CYS A 693 2.20 41.99 9.08
C CYS A 693 1.87 43.47 9.12
N HIS A 694 2.41 44.18 10.11
CA HIS A 694 2.46 45.63 10.07
C HIS A 694 3.39 46.06 8.95
N ILE A 695 2.79 46.39 7.81
CA ILE A 695 3.52 46.86 6.63
C ILE A 695 3.62 48.38 6.67
N HIS A 696 4.81 48.90 6.39
CA HIS A 696 5.09 50.33 6.39
C HIS A 696 5.50 50.77 4.98
N LEU A 697 4.86 51.81 4.46
CA LEU A 697 5.22 52.38 3.16
C LEU A 697 6.64 52.96 3.21
N ASP A 698 7.44 52.68 2.18
CA ASP A 698 8.77 53.26 2.03
C ASP A 698 8.67 54.62 1.32
N THR A 699 8.82 55.69 2.09
CA THR A 699 8.80 57.09 1.61
C THR A 699 9.94 57.43 0.66
N ASN A 700 10.99 56.60 0.62
CA ASN A 700 12.08 56.75 -0.36
C ASN A 700 11.73 56.13 -1.71
N SER A 701 10.78 55.19 -1.75
CA SER A 701 10.34 54.52 -2.98
C SER A 701 9.17 55.22 -3.67
N ILE A 702 8.34 55.95 -2.92
CA ILE A 702 7.08 56.51 -3.42
C ILE A 702 7.24 57.45 -4.63
N SER A 703 6.44 57.28 -5.67
CA SER A 703 6.47 58.18 -6.83
C SER A 703 6.04 59.61 -6.51
N ARG A 704 6.46 60.59 -7.34
CA ARG A 704 6.14 62.02 -7.15
C ARG A 704 4.65 62.33 -7.27
N ASN A 705 3.89 61.52 -7.99
CA ASN A 705 2.44 61.72 -8.16
C ASN A 705 1.60 60.96 -7.12
N LEU A 706 2.23 60.51 -6.03
CA LEU A 706 1.54 59.84 -4.93
C LEU A 706 1.66 60.68 -3.65
N ARG A 707 0.51 60.95 -3.05
CA ARG A 707 0.38 61.67 -1.77
C ARG A 707 0.15 60.69 -0.64
N LEU A 708 0.90 60.87 0.45
CA LEU A 708 0.67 60.17 1.71
C LEU A 708 -0.27 60.97 2.61
N SER A 709 -1.21 60.27 3.23
CA SER A 709 -2.11 60.81 4.26
C SER A 709 -2.32 59.78 5.36
N ASP A 710 -3.03 60.18 6.43
CA ASP A 710 -3.35 59.33 7.57
C ASP A 710 -2.11 58.65 8.19
N ASN A 711 -1.16 59.46 8.67
CA ASN A 711 0.10 58.99 9.26
C ASN A 711 0.85 57.97 8.37
N ASN A 712 0.91 58.23 7.05
CA ASN A 712 1.50 57.35 6.04
C ASN A 712 0.84 55.96 5.93
N ARG A 713 -0.46 55.86 6.23
CA ARG A 713 -1.25 54.64 6.03
C ARG A 713 -2.11 54.67 4.77
N MET A 714 -2.35 55.85 4.22
CA MET A 714 -3.12 56.00 2.99
C MET A 714 -2.27 56.63 1.89
N VAL A 715 -2.36 56.06 0.68
CA VAL A 715 -1.72 56.56 -0.53
C VAL A 715 -2.80 56.93 -1.54
N THR A 716 -2.72 58.13 -2.10
CA THR A 716 -3.64 58.59 -3.14
C THR A 716 -2.87 59.08 -4.36
N CYS A 717 -3.32 58.69 -5.55
CA CYS A 717 -2.77 59.18 -6.81
C CYS A 717 -3.30 60.58 -7.13
N VAL A 718 -2.39 61.55 -7.28
CA VAL A 718 -2.69 62.97 -7.49
C VAL A 718 -2.12 63.48 -8.82
N LYS A 719 -2.74 64.53 -9.37
CA LYS A 719 -2.36 65.09 -10.67
C LYS A 719 -1.09 65.97 -10.60
N GLU A 720 -0.87 66.63 -9.47
CA GLU A 720 0.29 67.49 -9.24
C GLU A 720 1.40 66.71 -8.52
N GLU A 721 2.66 66.97 -8.86
CA GLU A 721 3.80 66.33 -8.21
C GLU A 721 3.97 66.84 -6.76
N GLU A 722 4.10 65.91 -5.83
CA GLU A 722 4.45 66.16 -4.44
C GLU A 722 5.96 66.45 -4.29
N LEU A 723 6.31 67.32 -3.33
CA LEU A 723 7.69 67.74 -3.04
C LEU A 723 8.45 66.67 -2.25
N HIS A 724 8.66 65.50 -2.86
CA HIS A 724 9.53 64.46 -2.31
C HIS A 724 10.99 64.70 -2.69
N HIS A 725 11.93 64.52 -1.75
CA HIS A 725 13.37 64.60 -2.02
C HIS A 725 13.80 63.52 -3.02
N ASP A 726 14.72 63.84 -3.93
CA ASP A 726 15.17 62.86 -4.91
C ASP A 726 15.92 61.70 -4.22
N HIS A 727 15.67 60.47 -4.67
CA HIS A 727 16.24 59.26 -4.08
C HIS A 727 16.38 58.15 -5.13
N GLN A 728 17.46 57.38 -5.05
CA GLN A 728 17.76 56.31 -6.01
C GLN A 728 16.66 55.24 -6.06
N ASP A 729 16.06 54.95 -4.90
CA ASP A 729 14.99 53.97 -4.76
C ASP A 729 13.60 54.43 -5.23
N ARG A 730 13.45 55.70 -5.67
CA ARG A 730 12.15 56.28 -6.04
C ARG A 730 11.64 55.77 -7.38
N PHE A 731 10.37 55.36 -7.46
CA PHE A 731 9.75 54.96 -8.72
C PHE A 731 9.43 56.16 -9.62
N ASP A 732 9.79 56.06 -10.90
CA ASP A 732 9.37 57.04 -11.92
C ASP A 732 7.89 56.88 -12.31
N TYR A 733 7.33 55.67 -12.16
CA TYR A 733 5.91 55.36 -12.36
C TYR A 733 5.12 55.42 -11.05
N TYR A 734 3.79 55.52 -11.12
CA TYR A 734 2.86 55.68 -9.98
C TYR A 734 2.80 54.44 -9.08
N GLN A 735 3.90 54.15 -8.39
CA GLN A 735 4.13 52.97 -7.59
C GLN A 735 4.82 53.32 -6.28
N VAL A 736 4.64 52.45 -5.28
CA VAL A 736 5.31 52.52 -3.99
C VAL A 736 5.55 51.10 -3.47
N LEU A 737 6.71 50.88 -2.84
CA LEU A 737 7.03 49.64 -2.14
C LEU A 737 6.92 49.88 -0.62
N CYS A 738 6.65 48.82 0.13
CA CYS A 738 6.78 48.83 1.58
C CYS A 738 8.24 48.56 1.99
N SER A 739 8.62 49.08 3.15
CA SER A 739 9.94 48.85 3.77
C SER A 739 10.00 47.53 4.55
N THR A 740 8.85 46.96 4.92
CA THR A 740 8.74 45.69 5.65
C THR A 740 9.01 44.50 4.73
N GLY A 741 10.12 43.78 4.97
CA GLY A 741 10.40 42.50 4.32
C GLY A 741 9.59 41.37 4.94
N LEU A 742 9.03 40.50 4.09
CA LEU A 742 8.18 39.37 4.50
C LEU A 742 9.03 38.14 4.82
N THR A 743 8.83 37.56 6.01
CA THR A 743 9.51 36.34 6.46
C THR A 743 8.51 35.35 7.06
N GLY A 744 8.66 34.06 6.78
CA GLY A 744 7.72 33.04 7.26
C GLY A 744 6.38 33.12 6.53
N ARG A 745 5.26 33.10 7.27
CA ARG A 745 3.93 33.28 6.70
C ARG A 745 3.33 34.61 7.15
N CYS A 746 2.88 35.41 6.19
CA CYS A 746 2.52 36.80 6.36
C CYS A 746 1.10 37.03 5.83
N TYR A 747 0.27 37.77 6.57
CA TYR A 747 -1.05 38.21 6.11
C TYR A 747 -1.20 39.72 6.29
N TRP A 748 -1.83 40.43 5.36
CA TRP A 748 -2.23 41.82 5.58
C TRP A 748 -3.45 42.17 4.73
N GLU A 749 -4.22 43.16 5.17
CA GLU A 749 -5.38 43.65 4.43
C GLU A 749 -5.18 45.10 3.99
N VAL A 750 -5.74 45.41 2.83
CA VAL A 750 -5.81 46.78 2.30
C VAL A 750 -7.20 47.09 1.81
N GLU A 751 -7.66 48.29 2.12
CA GLU A 751 -8.83 48.90 1.51
C GLU A 751 -8.40 49.67 0.26
N TRP A 752 -9.12 49.49 -0.83
CA TRP A 752 -8.80 50.14 -2.09
C TRP A 752 -10.02 50.79 -2.73
N ASN A 753 -9.76 51.85 -3.50
CA ASN A 753 -10.76 52.59 -4.25
C ASN A 753 -10.19 53.03 -5.61
N GLY A 754 -11.00 52.92 -6.67
CA GLY A 754 -10.58 53.20 -8.04
C GLY A 754 -9.70 52.10 -8.63
N TYR A 755 -8.91 52.41 -9.66
CA TYR A 755 -8.05 51.43 -10.32
C TYR A 755 -6.67 51.36 -9.66
N VAL A 756 -6.38 50.25 -8.97
CA VAL A 756 -5.12 49.99 -8.25
C VAL A 756 -4.56 48.59 -8.52
N SER A 757 -3.28 48.40 -8.24
CA SER A 757 -2.61 47.09 -8.18
C SER A 757 -2.05 46.85 -6.80
N ILE A 758 -2.35 45.69 -6.23
CA ILE A 758 -1.77 45.20 -4.97
C ILE A 758 -0.66 44.23 -5.35
N ALA A 759 0.57 44.54 -4.94
CA ALA A 759 1.77 43.86 -5.39
C ALA A 759 2.53 43.18 -4.25
N VAL A 760 3.25 42.11 -4.61
CA VAL A 760 4.32 41.53 -3.82
C VAL A 760 5.54 41.43 -4.74
N SER A 761 6.69 41.95 -4.31
CA SER A 761 7.86 42.10 -5.18
C SER A 761 9.17 41.91 -4.43
N TYR A 762 10.22 41.45 -5.13
CA TYR A 762 11.57 41.54 -4.63
C TYR A 762 12.05 42.98 -4.59
N ARG A 763 12.98 43.28 -3.67
CA ARG A 763 13.57 44.62 -3.56
C ARG A 763 14.29 45.06 -4.84
N GLY A 764 14.84 44.12 -5.61
CA GLY A 764 15.65 44.36 -6.81
C GLY A 764 14.89 44.80 -8.07
N ILE A 765 13.57 45.01 -8.00
CA ILE A 765 12.79 45.52 -9.14
C ILE A 765 13.36 46.85 -9.67
N SER A 766 13.43 46.99 -11.00
CA SER A 766 13.86 48.24 -11.62
C SER A 766 12.86 49.37 -11.33
N ARG A 767 13.33 50.59 -11.11
CA ARG A 767 12.47 51.72 -10.70
C ARG A 767 12.61 52.96 -11.59
N LYS A 768 13.61 52.95 -12.48
CA LYS A 768 14.04 54.10 -13.28
C LYS A 768 13.96 53.82 -14.77
N GLY A 769 13.55 54.82 -15.53
CA GLY A 769 13.49 54.77 -17.00
C GLY A 769 12.15 54.29 -17.55
N LYS A 770 12.04 54.26 -18.89
CA LYS A 770 10.79 53.96 -19.62
C LYS A 770 10.71 52.50 -20.08
N SER A 771 11.02 51.55 -19.20
CA SER A 771 10.92 50.10 -19.49
C SER A 771 9.69 49.48 -18.79
N TYR A 772 9.10 48.47 -19.42
CA TYR A 772 8.09 47.60 -18.79
C TYR A 772 8.64 46.89 -17.55
N ASP A 773 9.95 46.68 -17.45
CA ASP A 773 10.59 46.08 -16.28
C ASP A 773 10.42 46.92 -15.00
N CYS A 774 10.05 48.19 -15.13
CA CYS A 774 9.81 49.07 -13.99
C CYS A 774 8.39 48.99 -13.42
N TRP A 775 7.49 48.26 -14.07
CA TRP A 775 6.11 48.10 -13.63
C TRP A 775 5.92 46.79 -12.86
N PHE A 776 5.24 46.86 -11.72
CA PHE A 776 4.79 45.67 -11.02
C PHE A 776 3.94 44.79 -11.95
N GLY A 777 4.17 43.47 -11.91
CA GLY A 777 3.49 42.46 -12.72
C GLY A 777 4.01 42.30 -14.16
N SER A 778 4.73 43.28 -14.71
CA SER A 778 5.28 43.23 -16.07
C SER A 778 6.70 42.63 -16.16
N ASN A 779 7.22 42.12 -15.05
CA ASN A 779 8.54 41.48 -14.95
C ASN A 779 8.44 40.17 -14.12
N ASN A 780 9.57 39.48 -13.99
CA ASN A 780 9.69 38.28 -13.16
C ASN A 780 10.01 38.57 -11.68
N GLN A 781 10.05 39.85 -11.27
CA GLN A 781 10.40 40.29 -9.92
C GLN A 781 9.17 40.62 -9.05
N SER A 782 7.96 40.55 -9.61
CA SER A 782 6.75 40.97 -8.93
C SER A 782 5.50 40.21 -9.39
N TRP A 783 4.56 40.07 -8.47
CA TRP A 783 3.23 39.47 -8.67
C TRP A 783 2.18 40.48 -8.22
N ILE A 784 1.14 40.68 -9.02
CA ILE A 784 0.10 41.66 -8.69
C ILE A 784 -1.30 41.09 -8.82
N LEU A 785 -2.20 41.64 -8.00
CA LEU A 785 -3.63 41.64 -8.22
C LEU A 785 -4.07 43.04 -8.66
N GLU A 786 -4.55 43.14 -9.89
CA GLU A 786 -5.19 44.34 -10.43
C GLU A 786 -6.66 44.37 -9.97
N CYS A 787 -7.04 45.50 -9.39
CA CYS A 787 -8.37 45.78 -8.90
C CYS A 787 -8.96 46.91 -9.75
N ASP A 788 -9.88 46.56 -10.66
CA ASP A 788 -10.59 47.49 -11.55
C ASP A 788 -12.11 47.26 -11.44
N SER A 789 -12.89 48.26 -11.87
CA SER A 789 -14.34 48.22 -11.96
C SER A 789 -14.82 47.09 -12.86
N GLY A 790 -15.17 45.95 -12.25
CA GLY A 790 -15.83 44.83 -12.91
C GLY A 790 -15.14 43.46 -12.76
N PHE A 791 -13.81 43.40 -12.57
CA PHE A 791 -13.11 42.13 -12.36
C PHE A 791 -11.77 42.30 -11.64
N TYR A 792 -11.31 41.23 -10.98
CA TYR A 792 -9.92 41.10 -10.53
C TYR A 792 -9.08 40.41 -11.62
N SER A 793 -7.86 40.89 -11.86
CA SER A 793 -6.90 40.17 -12.70
C SER A 793 -5.56 39.99 -12.01
N PHE A 794 -5.07 38.75 -11.99
CA PHE A 794 -3.71 38.45 -11.56
C PHE A 794 -2.75 38.70 -12.73
N ARG A 795 -1.58 39.28 -12.44
CA ARG A 795 -0.54 39.49 -13.45
C ARG A 795 0.86 39.19 -12.90
N HIS A 796 1.65 38.46 -13.68
CA HIS A 796 3.06 38.19 -13.44
C HIS A 796 3.78 37.97 -14.77
N ASN A 797 5.00 38.49 -14.93
CA ASN A 797 5.78 38.40 -16.16
C ASN A 797 4.98 38.81 -17.42
N ASN A 798 4.14 39.84 -17.28
CA ASN A 798 3.24 40.36 -18.31
C ASN A 798 2.15 39.37 -18.78
N ILE A 799 1.98 38.23 -18.11
CA ILE A 799 0.89 37.27 -18.35
C ILE A 799 -0.27 37.63 -17.43
N ILE A 800 -1.47 37.75 -17.99
CA ILE A 800 -2.69 38.17 -17.28
C ILE A 800 -3.64 36.98 -17.14
N THR A 801 -4.13 36.73 -15.93
CA THR A 801 -5.17 35.74 -15.63
C THR A 801 -6.37 36.44 -14.99
N ARG A 802 -7.52 36.44 -15.67
CA ARG A 802 -8.75 37.03 -15.12
C ARG A 802 -9.37 36.10 -14.08
N SER A 803 -9.76 36.66 -12.94
CA SER A 803 -10.50 35.93 -11.91
C SER A 803 -12.00 35.95 -12.21
N SER A 804 -12.71 34.88 -11.83
CA SER A 804 -14.17 34.81 -11.87
C SER A 804 -14.84 35.51 -10.67
N CYS A 805 -14.06 35.99 -9.70
CA CYS A 805 -14.57 36.66 -8.50
C CYS A 805 -15.10 38.09 -8.84
N PRO A 806 -16.35 38.43 -8.47
CA PRO A 806 -16.94 39.73 -8.78
C PRO A 806 -16.28 40.87 -7.98
N CYS A 807 -15.86 41.92 -8.69
CA CYS A 807 -15.15 43.09 -8.16
C CYS A 807 -16.03 44.35 -8.21
N GLY A 808 -16.04 45.14 -7.13
CA GLY A 808 -16.73 46.44 -7.05
C GLY A 808 -15.85 47.60 -7.54
N SER A 809 -16.27 48.85 -7.33
CA SER A 809 -15.42 50.04 -7.55
C SER A 809 -14.48 50.36 -6.37
N SER A 810 -14.74 49.70 -5.23
CA SER A 810 -13.92 49.72 -4.02
C SER A 810 -14.12 48.39 -3.28
N GLY A 811 -13.21 48.07 -2.37
CA GLY A 811 -13.33 46.88 -1.54
C GLY A 811 -12.13 46.67 -0.64
N ARG A 812 -12.10 45.51 0.01
CA ARG A 812 -11.00 45.08 0.87
C ARG A 812 -10.38 43.79 0.35
N VAL A 813 -9.06 43.76 0.25
CA VAL A 813 -8.29 42.61 -0.21
C VAL A 813 -7.31 42.19 0.87
N GLY A 814 -7.33 40.90 1.20
CA GLY A 814 -6.36 40.25 2.06
C GLY A 814 -5.30 39.57 1.21
N VAL A 815 -4.04 39.74 1.58
CA VAL A 815 -2.90 39.11 0.91
C VAL A 815 -2.22 38.17 1.89
N TYR A 816 -2.03 36.92 1.49
CA TYR A 816 -1.34 35.91 2.27
C TYR A 816 -0.11 35.42 1.50
N VAL A 817 1.04 35.36 2.17
CA VAL A 817 2.30 34.86 1.62
C VAL A 817 2.85 33.79 2.54
N ASP A 818 3.11 32.59 2.02
CA ASP A 818 3.89 31.54 2.69
C ASP A 818 5.27 31.48 2.02
N CYS A 819 6.25 32.21 2.59
CA CYS A 819 7.59 32.29 2.03
C CYS A 819 8.28 30.91 1.96
N PRO A 820 8.24 30.06 3.02
CA PRO A 820 8.78 28.70 2.96
C PRO A 820 8.10 27.77 1.93
N ALA A 821 6.78 27.84 1.80
CA ALA A 821 6.04 27.00 0.83
C ALA A 821 6.07 27.56 -0.59
N GLY A 822 6.55 28.80 -0.77
CA GLY A 822 6.57 29.46 -2.06
C GLY A 822 5.16 29.77 -2.57
N CYS A 823 4.23 30.23 -1.75
CA CYS A 823 2.86 30.51 -2.20
C CYS A 823 2.39 31.93 -1.84
N LEU A 824 1.60 32.52 -2.72
CA LEU A 824 0.99 33.84 -2.60
C LEU A 824 -0.49 33.73 -2.97
N SER A 825 -1.37 34.16 -2.07
CA SER A 825 -2.82 34.10 -2.22
C SER A 825 -3.45 35.46 -1.99
N PHE A 826 -4.47 35.78 -2.78
CA PHE A 826 -5.27 36.99 -2.66
C PHE A 826 -6.72 36.62 -2.33
N TYR A 827 -7.30 37.31 -1.36
CA TYR A 827 -8.65 37.08 -0.88
C TYR A 827 -9.47 38.36 -0.94
N LYS A 828 -10.74 38.23 -1.32
CA LYS A 828 -11.74 39.27 -1.13
C LYS A 828 -12.22 39.18 0.31
N VAL A 829 -12.11 40.27 1.05
CA VAL A 829 -12.50 40.34 2.46
C VAL A 829 -13.91 40.92 2.55
N SER A 830 -14.80 40.21 3.25
CA SER A 830 -16.13 40.66 3.63
C SER A 830 -16.30 40.50 5.14
N SER A 831 -17.34 41.11 5.72
CA SER A 831 -17.55 41.18 7.18
C SER A 831 -17.40 39.84 7.91
N ASP A 832 -17.84 38.74 7.29
CA ASP A 832 -17.87 37.41 7.92
C ASP A 832 -17.18 36.31 7.08
N SER A 833 -16.50 36.66 5.97
CA SER A 833 -15.87 35.62 5.11
C SER A 833 -14.71 36.12 4.25
N LEU A 834 -13.76 35.22 4.01
CA LEU A 834 -12.67 35.36 3.04
C LEU A 834 -12.99 34.52 1.80
N THR A 835 -13.11 35.17 0.64
CA THR A 835 -13.30 34.47 -0.64
C THR A 835 -12.00 34.49 -1.43
N LEU A 836 -11.47 33.32 -1.80
CA LEU A 836 -10.24 33.25 -2.59
C LEU A 836 -10.44 33.88 -3.98
N ILE A 837 -9.55 34.82 -4.34
CA ILE A 837 -9.53 35.46 -5.67
C ILE A 837 -8.55 34.74 -6.59
N HIS A 838 -7.32 34.51 -6.11
CA HIS A 838 -6.26 33.86 -6.86
C HIS A 838 -5.16 33.32 -5.94
N THR A 839 -4.50 32.23 -6.32
CA THR A 839 -3.29 31.72 -5.66
C THR A 839 -2.24 31.36 -6.71
N VAL A 840 -0.99 31.73 -6.44
CA VAL A 840 0.18 31.29 -7.19
C VAL A 840 1.13 30.57 -6.25
N CYS A 841 1.73 29.47 -6.72
CA CYS A 841 2.84 28.82 -6.04
C CYS A 841 4.07 28.82 -6.94
N THR A 842 5.18 29.35 -6.42
CA THR A 842 6.45 29.56 -7.10
C THR A 842 7.60 29.60 -6.09
N SER A 843 8.82 29.30 -6.53
CA SER A 843 9.99 29.37 -5.65
C SER A 843 10.42 30.82 -5.47
N PHE A 844 10.25 31.37 -4.27
CA PHE A 844 10.77 32.69 -3.94
C PHE A 844 12.29 32.64 -3.73
N THR A 845 13.03 33.49 -4.44
CA THR A 845 14.50 33.49 -4.48
C THR A 845 15.13 34.52 -3.55
N ASP A 846 14.35 35.48 -3.04
CA ASP A 846 14.80 36.55 -2.15
C ASP A 846 13.63 37.03 -1.27
N THR A 847 13.91 37.97 -0.37
CA THR A 847 12.93 38.61 0.52
C THR A 847 11.90 39.38 -0.29
N LEU A 848 10.63 39.13 0.00
CA LEU A 848 9.49 39.77 -0.64
C LEU A 848 9.06 41.04 0.13
N TYR A 849 8.53 42.01 -0.60
CA TYR A 849 8.05 43.28 -0.08
C TYR A 849 6.67 43.59 -0.69
N PRO A 850 5.67 43.95 0.13
CA PRO A 850 4.40 44.46 -0.38
C PRO A 850 4.60 45.74 -1.18
N GLY A 851 3.74 46.00 -2.17
CA GLY A 851 3.76 47.23 -2.94
C GLY A 851 2.40 47.57 -3.51
N PHE A 852 2.26 48.80 -4.00
CA PHE A 852 1.01 49.31 -4.57
C PHE A 852 1.28 50.10 -5.84
N GLY A 853 0.47 49.86 -6.87
CA GLY A 853 0.48 50.59 -8.14
C GLY A 853 -0.85 51.29 -8.39
N PHE A 854 -0.83 52.43 -9.09
CA PHE A 854 -1.99 53.28 -9.32
C PHE A 854 -2.15 53.60 -10.80
N TRP A 855 -3.36 53.41 -11.33
CA TRP A 855 -3.63 53.54 -12.78
C TRP A 855 -4.52 54.72 -13.16
N SER A 856 -5.18 55.36 -12.18
CA SER A 856 -6.01 56.54 -12.39
C SER A 856 -5.85 57.55 -11.27
N TYR A 857 -6.03 58.84 -11.59
CA TYR A 857 -6.05 59.92 -10.59
C TYR A 857 -7.25 59.75 -9.66
N GLY A 858 -7.05 59.98 -8.37
CA GLY A 858 -8.06 59.76 -7.33
C GLY A 858 -8.16 58.31 -6.83
N SER A 859 -7.45 57.36 -7.44
CA SER A 859 -7.31 56.01 -6.87
C SER A 859 -6.55 56.08 -5.55
N SER A 860 -6.97 55.26 -4.58
CA SER A 860 -6.34 55.21 -3.26
C SER A 860 -6.24 53.81 -2.70
N VAL A 861 -5.19 53.57 -1.92
CA VAL A 861 -5.02 52.38 -1.08
C VAL A 861 -4.82 52.84 0.35
N SER A 862 -5.58 52.27 1.28
CA SER A 862 -5.46 52.46 2.71
C SER A 862 -5.04 51.14 3.36
N LEU A 863 -3.97 51.19 4.15
CA LEU A 863 -3.56 50.09 5.00
C LEU A 863 -4.57 49.96 6.13
N SER A 864 -5.30 48.85 6.18
CA SER A 864 -6.35 48.65 7.19
C SER A 864 -5.76 48.75 8.60
N PRO A 865 -6.19 49.70 9.45
CA PRO A 865 -5.91 49.63 10.87
C PRO A 865 -6.74 48.48 11.45
N LEU A 866 -6.13 47.55 12.18
CA LEU A 866 -6.94 46.61 12.97
C LEU A 866 -7.40 47.28 14.26
N LEU A 867 -8.72 47.19 14.45
CA LEU A 867 -9.43 47.28 15.73
C LEU A 867 -9.04 46.11 16.64
#